data_AF-A0A452HGV6-F1
#
_entry.id   AF-A0A452HGV6-F1
#
_cell.length_a   1.000
_cell.length_b   1.000
_cell.length_c   1.000
_cell.angle_alpha   90.00
_cell.angle_beta   90.00
_cell.angle_gamma   90.00
#
_symmetry.space_group_name_H-M   'P 1'
#
loop_
_entity.id
_entity.type
_entity.pdbx_description
1 polymer ?
#
loop_
_entity_poly.entity_id
_entity_poly.type
_entity_poly.pdbx_seq_one_letter_code
_entity_poly.pdbx_strand_id
1 'polypeptide(L)'
;MFPLKDAVMGASTFFASALPHDVCGSNGLPLTPNSIKILGRFQILKTITHPRLCQYVDISRGKHERLVVTAEHCEKSLEDLLRERKPVSFSSILRIAYEVLQGLQYMNKHGMVHRALSPHNILLDREGHIKLAKFGLYHMTAHGVDVDFPIGYPSYLAPEVIAQGFVKPSDHTQCEKLLPSGPKSDVWSLGIILFELCVGRKLFQSLDIAEKLKLLLTLGCVDDIVTVLAEEHGCLDIIKELPENAIALLKKFLTFQPSKRPTPDQLLCDNVFSEVASIYPCFHKPASLFSSSLRCANLTLPEDITQLCKDEDCDYLAERSIEEVYYLWCLAGGDLEKELVNKEIIRSKPPICTLPNFLFEDGESFGRGRDRSSLLDDTTVILSLCQLRNRLKDVGGEAFYPLLEDEQSNLPHSNSNNELSAAANLPLIIRERDTEYQLHRIVLFDRLLKAYPYKKNQVWKEARVDIPPLMRGLTWAALLGVEGAIQTKYDAIDKDTPIPTDRQIEVDIPRCHQYDELLSSPEGHAKFRRVLKAWVVSHPDLVYWQGLDSLCAPFLYLNFNNEEYLTVFSQMIAFHDPELSNHLNEIGFIPDLYAIPWFLTMFTHVFPLHKIFHLWDTLLLGNSSFPFCIGVAILQQLRDRLLANGFNECILLFSDLPEIDIERCVRESVNLFCWTPKSATYRQHAQPPKQASDGSGSRDSMSCFTADYQDAPKSDLSRDSIQLNDLKAEVSPRISAEDLIDLCELTGPSHFKTPTKKTKSSKPKLLVVDIRNSEDFNRGHISGSINIPFGSAFTAEGELIQCPATATLQSFKGRVVVIVGHVVKNTACFAAHLVQIKYPRVCILDGGINKIKPTGLLTVPSPQI
;
A
#
# COMPACT_ATOMS: atom_id res chain seq x y z
N MET A 1 -10.71 -3.30 11.50
CA MET A 1 -12.04 -2.91 10.97
C MET A 1 -13.11 -3.71 11.69
N PHE A 2 -14.38 -3.32 11.56
CA PHE A 2 -15.47 -4.13 12.10
C PHE A 2 -15.64 -5.41 11.26
N PRO A 3 -15.96 -6.55 11.90
CA PRO A 3 -16.32 -7.77 11.21
C PRO A 3 -17.60 -7.56 10.38
N LEU A 4 -17.75 -8.31 9.29
CA LEU A 4 -18.92 -8.31 8.42
C LEU A 4 -20.20 -8.64 9.21
N LYS A 5 -20.09 -9.60 10.14
CA LYS A 5 -21.20 -10.18 10.90
C LYS A 5 -22.37 -10.51 9.96
N ASP A 6 -23.47 -9.80 10.18
CA ASP A 6 -24.73 -9.96 9.48
C ASP A 6 -24.92 -8.99 8.32
N ALA A 7 -23.99 -8.05 8.13
CA ALA A 7 -24.05 -7.12 7.03
C ALA A 7 -23.75 -7.82 5.70
N VAL A 8 -24.25 -7.25 4.61
CA VAL A 8 -23.99 -7.71 3.26
C VAL A 8 -23.21 -6.65 2.49
N MET A 9 -22.59 -7.03 1.37
CA MET A 9 -21.96 -6.07 0.46
C MET A 9 -23.01 -5.56 -0.53
N GLY A 10 -23.19 -4.25 -0.61
CA GLY A 10 -24.04 -3.58 -1.58
C GLY A 10 -23.21 -2.84 -2.63
N ALA A 11 -23.58 -2.99 -3.89
CA ALA A 11 -23.02 -2.25 -5.01
C ALA A 11 -24.04 -1.26 -5.59
N SER A 12 -23.62 -0.05 -5.89
CA SER A 12 -24.43 0.98 -6.55
C SER A 12 -23.62 1.65 -7.66
N THR A 13 -24.27 2.24 -8.66
CA THR A 13 -23.57 2.82 -9.81
C THR A 13 -24.15 4.16 -10.21
N PHE A 14 -23.30 5.06 -10.69
CA PHE A 14 -23.67 6.34 -11.26
C PHE A 14 -22.63 6.78 -12.30
N PHE A 15 -22.89 7.89 -12.99
CA PHE A 15 -21.99 8.45 -14.00
C PHE A 15 -21.43 9.78 -13.52
N ALA A 16 -20.13 9.98 -13.70
CA ALA A 16 -19.54 11.31 -13.62
C ALA A 16 -19.92 12.12 -14.87
N SER A 17 -19.98 13.45 -14.73
CA SER A 17 -20.22 14.33 -15.88
C SER A 17 -19.02 14.27 -16.84
N ALA A 18 -19.31 14.17 -18.13
CA ALA A 18 -18.27 14.12 -19.15
C ALA A 18 -17.67 15.51 -19.39
N LEU A 19 -16.34 15.60 -19.47
CA LEU A 19 -15.67 16.82 -19.92
C LEU A 19 -15.75 16.91 -21.46
N PRO A 20 -15.84 18.13 -22.04
CA PRO A 20 -15.74 18.29 -23.49
C PRO A 20 -14.44 17.69 -24.03
N HIS A 21 -14.52 17.01 -25.17
CA HIS A 21 -13.33 16.52 -25.87
C HIS A 21 -12.42 17.70 -26.25
N ASP A 22 -11.09 17.50 -26.23
CA ASP A 22 -10.06 18.46 -26.68
C ASP A 22 -9.69 19.63 -25.75
N VAL A 23 -9.95 19.56 -24.45
CA VAL A 23 -9.50 20.59 -23.50
C VAL A 23 -8.26 20.13 -22.72
N CYS A 24 -7.14 20.82 -22.91
CA CYS A 24 -5.96 20.69 -22.06
C CYS A 24 -6.02 21.68 -20.89
N GLY A 25 -5.49 21.28 -19.74
CA GLY A 25 -5.25 22.18 -18.61
C GLY A 25 -4.22 23.27 -18.94
N SER A 26 -4.11 24.27 -18.06
CA SER A 26 -3.13 25.36 -18.20
C SER A 26 -1.66 24.90 -18.23
N ASN A 27 -1.40 23.65 -17.82
CA ASN A 27 -0.11 22.98 -17.83
C ASN A 27 0.15 22.16 -19.11
N GLY A 28 -0.75 22.20 -20.09
CA GLY A 28 -0.64 21.43 -21.34
C GLY A 28 -0.95 19.94 -21.22
N LEU A 29 -1.31 19.46 -20.01
CA LEU A 29 -1.75 18.08 -19.78
C LEU A 29 -3.26 17.95 -20.05
N PRO A 30 -3.75 16.78 -20.48
CA PRO A 30 -5.19 16.53 -20.61
C PRO A 30 -5.89 16.77 -19.26
N LEU A 31 -7.09 17.35 -19.28
CA LEU A 31 -7.87 17.51 -18.06
C LEU A 31 -8.15 16.15 -17.41
N THR A 32 -7.93 16.07 -16.10
CA THR A 32 -8.29 14.87 -15.32
C THR A 32 -9.80 14.62 -15.41
N PRO A 33 -10.23 13.43 -15.91
CA PRO A 33 -11.65 13.05 -15.94
C PRO A 33 -12.32 13.19 -14.58
N ASN A 34 -13.60 13.57 -14.57
CA ASN A 34 -14.35 13.76 -13.33
C ASN A 34 -14.47 12.43 -12.54
N SER A 35 -14.59 11.29 -13.22
CA SER A 35 -14.55 9.97 -12.56
C SER A 35 -13.25 9.72 -11.79
N ILE A 36 -12.10 10.19 -12.29
CA ILE A 36 -10.80 10.08 -11.59
C ILE A 36 -10.75 11.00 -10.37
N LYS A 37 -11.28 12.23 -10.47
CA LYS A 37 -11.41 13.12 -9.31
C LYS A 37 -12.29 12.52 -8.22
N ILE A 38 -13.42 11.90 -8.61
CA ILE A 38 -14.31 11.22 -7.67
C ILE A 38 -13.63 10.03 -7.02
N LEU A 39 -12.89 9.22 -7.79
CA LEU A 39 -12.09 8.09 -7.28
C LEU A 39 -11.05 8.54 -6.25
N GLY A 40 -10.39 9.67 -6.49
CA GLY A 40 -9.46 10.30 -5.54
C GLY A 40 -10.15 10.69 -4.22
N ARG A 41 -11.27 11.43 -4.29
CA ARG A 41 -12.06 11.83 -3.11
C ARG A 41 -12.67 10.67 -2.36
N PHE A 42 -12.99 9.57 -3.04
CA PHE A 42 -13.54 8.38 -2.41
C PHE A 42 -12.58 7.76 -1.38
N GLN A 43 -11.26 7.88 -1.56
CA GLN A 43 -10.29 7.18 -0.71
C GLN A 43 -10.38 7.54 0.77
N ILE A 44 -10.77 8.77 1.12
CA ILE A 44 -10.98 9.14 2.53
C ILE A 44 -12.14 8.35 3.15
N LEU A 45 -13.17 8.02 2.37
CA LEU A 45 -14.37 7.32 2.83
C LEU A 45 -14.04 5.89 3.32
N LYS A 46 -13.05 5.23 2.71
CA LYS A 46 -12.53 3.93 3.18
C LYS A 46 -11.97 4.00 4.61
N THR A 47 -11.48 5.16 5.04
CA THR A 47 -10.87 5.35 6.37
C THR A 47 -11.88 5.70 7.48
N ILE A 48 -13.13 5.98 7.10
CA ILE A 48 -14.22 6.35 8.00
C ILE A 48 -14.84 5.07 8.55
N THR A 49 -14.72 4.88 9.85
CA THR A 49 -15.25 3.70 10.54
C THR A 49 -16.02 4.16 11.77
N HIS A 50 -17.32 3.88 11.80
CA HIS A 50 -18.23 4.24 12.89
C HIS A 50 -19.42 3.27 12.91
N PRO A 51 -19.95 2.86 14.08
CA PRO A 51 -21.04 1.89 14.17
C PRO A 51 -22.33 2.35 13.47
N ARG A 52 -22.57 3.66 13.40
CA ARG A 52 -23.76 4.27 12.78
C ARG A 52 -23.61 4.60 11.29
N LEU A 53 -22.50 4.24 10.67
CA LEU A 53 -22.23 4.50 9.24
C LEU A 53 -21.93 3.17 8.54
N CYS A 54 -22.42 3.01 7.31
CA CYS A 54 -22.04 1.87 6.47
C CYS A 54 -20.56 2.00 6.07
N GLN A 55 -19.76 0.95 6.25
CA GLN A 55 -18.36 0.97 5.84
C GLN A 55 -18.23 1.01 4.30
N TYR A 56 -17.58 2.04 3.76
CA TYR A 56 -17.19 2.04 2.34
C TYR A 56 -16.02 1.08 2.11
N VAL A 57 -16.10 0.28 1.04
CA VAL A 57 -15.16 -0.80 0.76
C VAL A 57 -14.28 -0.44 -0.44
N ASP A 58 -14.91 -0.15 -1.58
CA ASP A 58 -14.19 0.04 -2.84
C ASP A 58 -14.97 0.89 -3.84
N ILE A 59 -14.25 1.47 -4.80
CA ILE A 59 -14.82 2.14 -5.97
C ILE A 59 -14.08 1.70 -7.22
N SER A 60 -14.82 1.26 -8.23
CA SER A 60 -14.26 0.87 -9.52
C SER A 60 -14.76 1.79 -10.62
N ARG A 61 -13.86 2.20 -11.51
CA ARG A 61 -14.18 2.95 -12.72
C ARG A 61 -14.48 1.99 -13.88
N GLY A 62 -15.65 2.15 -14.48
CA GLY A 62 -16.08 1.44 -15.67
C GLY A 62 -15.94 2.30 -16.93
N LYS A 63 -16.52 1.82 -18.03
CA LYS A 63 -16.52 2.54 -19.31
C LYS A 63 -17.40 3.81 -19.24
N HIS A 64 -17.06 4.82 -20.04
CA HIS A 64 -17.83 6.06 -20.20
C HIS A 64 -18.10 6.82 -18.89
N GLU A 65 -17.07 7.04 -18.06
CA GLU A 65 -17.19 7.76 -16.79
C GLU A 65 -18.14 7.12 -15.75
N ARG A 66 -18.54 5.86 -15.96
CA ARG A 66 -19.31 5.10 -14.97
C ARG A 66 -18.45 4.78 -13.76
N LEU A 67 -19.03 4.93 -12.58
CA LEU A 67 -18.44 4.50 -11.32
C LEU A 67 -19.36 3.46 -10.69
N VAL A 68 -18.75 2.47 -10.03
CA VAL A 68 -19.44 1.50 -9.18
C VAL A 68 -18.85 1.59 -7.79
N VAL A 69 -19.70 1.81 -6.81
CA VAL A 69 -19.32 1.96 -5.39
C VAL A 69 -19.81 0.73 -4.63
N THR A 70 -18.90 0.10 -3.92
CA THR A 70 -19.17 -1.03 -3.02
C THR A 70 -19.06 -0.57 -1.58
N ALA A 71 -20.09 -0.85 -0.78
CA ALA A 71 -20.15 -0.52 0.63
C ALA A 71 -20.90 -1.61 1.41
N GLU A 72 -20.76 -1.56 2.73
CA GLU A 72 -21.64 -2.28 3.65
C GLU A 72 -23.11 -1.91 3.38
N HIS A 73 -23.99 -2.89 3.49
CA HIS A 73 -25.42 -2.75 3.31
C HIS A 73 -26.17 -3.66 4.28
N CYS A 74 -27.39 -3.26 4.63
CA CYS A 74 -28.33 -4.05 5.42
C CYS A 74 -29.65 -4.15 4.65
N GLU A 75 -30.30 -5.31 4.72
CA GLU A 75 -31.50 -5.59 3.91
C GLU A 75 -32.72 -4.75 4.28
N LYS A 76 -32.80 -4.29 5.54
CA LYS A 76 -33.90 -3.49 6.05
C LYS A 76 -33.50 -2.02 6.18
N SER A 77 -34.48 -1.14 6.02
CA SER A 77 -34.36 0.31 6.13
C SER A 77 -35.56 0.91 6.85
N LEU A 78 -35.50 2.19 7.21
CA LEU A 78 -36.64 2.91 7.77
C LEU A 78 -37.80 3.02 6.77
N GLU A 79 -37.53 2.91 5.47
CA GLU A 79 -38.58 2.78 4.46
C GLU A 79 -39.44 1.54 4.70
N ASP A 80 -38.83 0.40 5.05
CA ASP A 80 -39.56 -0.84 5.30
C ASP A 80 -40.51 -0.67 6.49
N LEU A 81 -40.10 0.06 7.52
CA LEU A 81 -40.96 0.42 8.66
C LEU A 81 -42.13 1.33 8.23
N LEU A 82 -41.87 2.35 7.42
CA LEU A 82 -42.93 3.22 6.91
C LEU A 82 -43.94 2.47 6.01
N ARG A 83 -43.50 1.41 5.33
CA ARG A 83 -44.37 0.53 4.55
C ARG A 83 -45.39 -0.23 5.39
N GLU A 84 -45.14 -0.42 6.69
CA GLU A 84 -46.11 -1.02 7.62
C GLU A 84 -47.33 -0.10 7.90
N ARG A 85 -47.23 1.18 7.53
CA ARG A 85 -48.28 2.21 7.70
C ARG A 85 -48.76 2.36 9.14
N LYS A 86 -47.85 2.25 10.10
CA LYS A 86 -48.12 2.38 11.53
C LYS A 86 -47.21 3.43 12.18
N PRO A 87 -47.74 4.26 13.09
CA PRO A 87 -46.93 5.12 13.94
C PRO A 87 -45.88 4.31 14.71
N VAL A 88 -44.64 4.78 14.70
CA VAL A 88 -43.55 4.20 15.48
C VAL A 88 -43.63 4.72 16.92
N SER A 89 -43.33 3.88 17.90
CA SER A 89 -43.37 4.29 19.31
C SER A 89 -42.35 5.38 19.61
N PHE A 90 -42.71 6.34 20.46
CA PHE A 90 -41.85 7.49 20.76
C PHE A 90 -40.45 7.09 21.29
N SER A 91 -40.36 6.04 22.12
CA SER A 91 -39.07 5.52 22.59
C SER A 91 -38.17 5.06 21.43
N SER A 92 -38.75 4.37 20.43
CA SER A 92 -38.02 3.95 19.24
C SER A 92 -37.62 5.15 18.37
N ILE A 93 -38.48 6.17 18.26
CA ILE A 93 -38.18 7.42 17.55
C ILE A 93 -36.99 8.14 18.18
N LEU A 94 -36.93 8.21 19.51
CA LEU A 94 -35.79 8.79 20.22
C LEU A 94 -34.50 7.99 19.98
N ARG A 95 -34.56 6.65 20.00
CA ARG A 95 -33.40 5.80 19.69
C ARG A 95 -32.91 6.02 18.26
N ILE A 96 -33.81 6.02 17.28
CA ILE A 96 -33.49 6.28 15.87
C ILE A 96 -32.86 7.67 15.71
N ALA A 97 -33.50 8.71 16.27
CA ALA A 97 -33.00 10.08 16.20
C ALA A 97 -31.60 10.20 16.80
N TYR A 98 -31.38 9.63 17.99
CA TYR A 98 -30.09 9.65 18.67
C TYR A 98 -28.99 8.95 17.87
N GLU A 99 -29.26 7.75 17.37
CA GLU A 99 -28.30 6.98 16.58
C GLU A 99 -27.95 7.64 15.23
N VAL A 100 -28.94 8.22 14.53
CA VAL A 100 -28.69 9.01 13.30
C VAL A 100 -27.84 10.23 13.64
N LEU A 101 -28.18 10.97 14.70
CA LEU A 101 -27.42 12.15 15.13
C LEU A 101 -25.97 11.81 15.49
N GLN A 102 -25.69 10.66 16.11
CA GLN A 102 -24.32 10.17 16.35
C GLN A 102 -23.55 10.00 15.04
N GLY A 103 -24.17 9.38 14.03
CA GLY A 103 -23.59 9.23 12.69
C GLY A 103 -23.29 10.59 12.04
N LEU A 104 -24.24 11.52 12.08
CA LEU A 104 -24.09 12.86 11.52
C LEU A 104 -23.02 13.69 12.24
N GLN A 105 -22.98 13.66 13.58
CA GLN A 105 -21.93 14.33 14.36
C GLN A 105 -20.55 13.81 13.97
N TYR A 106 -20.41 12.49 13.81
CA TYR A 106 -19.14 11.88 13.39
C TYR A 106 -18.72 12.33 11.99
N MET A 107 -19.65 12.39 11.04
CA MET A 107 -19.39 12.93 9.69
C MET A 107 -18.98 14.40 9.71
N ASN A 108 -19.65 15.23 10.52
CA ASN A 108 -19.35 16.66 10.60
C ASN A 108 -17.95 16.92 11.17
N LYS A 109 -17.48 16.10 12.12
CA LYS A 109 -16.08 16.14 12.61
C LYS A 109 -15.05 15.89 11.51
N HIS A 110 -15.45 15.22 10.43
CA HIS A 110 -14.63 14.98 9.23
C HIS A 110 -14.95 15.96 8.09
N GLY A 111 -15.66 17.06 8.35
CA GLY A 111 -15.99 18.08 7.35
C GLY A 111 -17.03 17.63 6.31
N MET A 112 -17.80 16.58 6.58
CA MET A 112 -18.80 16.04 5.66
C MET A 112 -20.23 16.28 6.13
N VAL A 113 -21.12 16.37 5.15
CA VAL A 113 -22.58 16.39 5.29
C VAL A 113 -23.17 15.32 4.38
N HIS A 114 -24.27 14.71 4.79
CA HIS A 114 -24.87 13.59 4.08
C HIS A 114 -25.59 14.04 2.82
N ARG A 115 -26.40 15.10 2.89
CA ARG A 115 -27.14 15.76 1.80
C ARG A 115 -28.17 14.91 1.05
N ALA A 116 -28.18 13.60 1.27
CA ALA A 116 -29.06 12.61 0.66
C ALA A 116 -29.71 11.71 1.73
N LEU A 117 -30.06 12.28 2.88
CA LEU A 117 -30.86 11.56 3.87
C LEU A 117 -32.27 11.31 3.36
N SER A 118 -32.72 10.07 3.53
CA SER A 118 -34.09 9.60 3.27
C SER A 118 -34.31 8.32 4.08
N PRO A 119 -35.56 7.85 4.26
CA PRO A 119 -35.83 6.59 4.94
C PRO A 119 -35.15 5.38 4.27
N HIS A 120 -34.91 5.43 2.95
CA HIS A 120 -34.19 4.39 2.20
C HIS A 120 -32.70 4.31 2.55
N ASN A 121 -32.08 5.45 2.89
CA ASN A 121 -30.64 5.53 3.18
C ASN A 121 -30.33 5.39 4.69
N ILE A 122 -31.34 5.17 5.52
CA ILE A 122 -31.18 4.85 6.93
C ILE A 122 -31.51 3.37 7.11
N LEU A 123 -30.46 2.55 7.15
CA LEU A 123 -30.54 1.10 7.20
C LEU A 123 -30.62 0.59 8.64
N LEU A 124 -31.14 -0.61 8.81
CA LEU A 124 -31.27 -1.32 10.07
C LEU A 124 -30.48 -2.63 9.99
N ASP A 125 -29.54 -2.82 10.90
CA ASP A 125 -28.90 -4.12 11.08
C ASP A 125 -29.86 -5.14 11.74
N ARG A 126 -29.40 -6.38 11.97
CA ARG A 126 -30.25 -7.43 12.55
C ARG A 126 -30.65 -7.16 14.00
N GLU A 127 -29.88 -6.37 14.73
CA GLU A 127 -30.17 -5.95 16.10
C GLU A 127 -31.13 -4.74 16.14
N GLY A 128 -31.51 -4.19 14.97
CA GLY A 128 -32.38 -3.03 14.82
C GLY A 128 -31.65 -1.70 15.01
N HIS A 129 -30.33 -1.72 14.94
CA HIS A 129 -29.44 -0.59 15.09
C HIS A 129 -29.23 0.11 13.73
N ILE A 130 -29.12 1.43 13.77
CA ILE A 130 -29.07 2.30 12.59
C ILE A 130 -27.70 2.30 11.95
N LYS A 131 -27.68 2.21 10.61
CA LYS A 131 -26.52 2.51 9.75
C LYS A 131 -26.89 3.45 8.61
N LEU A 132 -26.19 4.59 8.52
CA LEU A 132 -26.37 5.53 7.41
C LEU A 132 -25.62 5.05 6.18
N ALA A 133 -26.33 4.91 5.06
CA ALA A 133 -25.80 4.51 3.76
C ALA A 133 -25.67 5.72 2.82
N LYS A 134 -24.80 5.61 1.80
CA LYS A 134 -24.60 6.63 0.74
C LYS A 134 -24.20 8.03 1.24
N PHE A 135 -23.75 8.14 2.47
CA PHE A 135 -23.40 9.42 3.11
C PHE A 135 -22.22 10.14 2.43
N GLY A 136 -21.39 9.42 1.66
CA GLY A 136 -20.23 9.96 0.96
C GLY A 136 -20.52 10.53 -0.42
N LEU A 137 -21.73 10.35 -0.98
CA LEU A 137 -22.04 10.71 -2.38
C LEU A 137 -21.81 12.21 -2.66
N TYR A 138 -22.31 13.07 -1.78
CA TYR A 138 -22.14 14.52 -1.93
C TYR A 138 -20.69 14.99 -1.80
N HIS A 139 -19.89 14.33 -0.94
CA HIS A 139 -18.47 14.64 -0.78
C HIS A 139 -17.67 14.20 -2.01
N MET A 140 -17.84 12.95 -2.46
CA MET A 140 -17.01 12.38 -3.52
C MET A 140 -17.23 13.07 -4.87
N THR A 141 -18.43 13.60 -5.14
CA THR A 141 -18.79 14.31 -6.37
C THR A 141 -18.52 15.82 -6.35
N ALA A 142 -17.65 16.28 -5.44
CA ALA A 142 -17.36 17.71 -5.24
C ALA A 142 -18.63 18.54 -5.05
N HIS A 143 -19.50 18.10 -4.13
CA HIS A 143 -20.77 18.78 -3.84
C HIS A 143 -21.75 18.79 -5.02
N GLY A 144 -21.68 17.79 -5.91
CA GLY A 144 -22.52 17.67 -7.09
C GLY A 144 -21.96 18.31 -8.36
N VAL A 145 -20.77 18.92 -8.32
CA VAL A 145 -20.13 19.56 -9.48
C VAL A 145 -19.68 18.53 -10.52
N ASP A 146 -19.22 17.36 -10.07
CA ASP A 146 -18.62 16.33 -10.93
C ASP A 146 -19.66 15.33 -11.51
N VAL A 147 -20.96 15.62 -11.40
CA VAL A 147 -22.08 14.78 -11.87
C VAL A 147 -23.20 15.62 -12.51
N ASP A 148 -23.98 15.03 -13.41
CA ASP A 148 -25.06 15.71 -14.14
C ASP A 148 -26.47 15.52 -13.54
N PHE A 149 -26.55 14.99 -12.32
CA PHE A 149 -27.80 14.74 -11.61
C PHE A 149 -27.86 15.49 -10.27
N PRO A 150 -29.06 15.89 -9.83
CA PRO A 150 -29.21 16.54 -8.52
C PRO A 150 -28.97 15.54 -7.38
N ILE A 151 -28.28 15.99 -6.34
CA ILE A 151 -28.03 15.19 -5.13
C ILE A 151 -29.07 15.52 -4.07
N GLY A 152 -29.69 14.47 -3.53
CA GLY A 152 -30.72 14.53 -2.50
C GLY A 152 -32.13 14.34 -3.05
N TYR A 153 -33.09 14.26 -2.14
CA TYR A 153 -34.48 13.90 -2.46
C TYR A 153 -35.41 15.06 -2.14
N PRO A 154 -36.20 15.57 -3.10
CA PRO A 154 -37.02 16.77 -2.93
C PRO A 154 -37.85 16.84 -1.65
N SER A 155 -38.48 15.74 -1.23
CA SER A 155 -39.31 15.67 -0.02
C SER A 155 -38.55 15.98 1.29
N TYR A 156 -37.24 15.76 1.30
CA TYR A 156 -36.40 15.86 2.51
C TYR A 156 -35.41 17.03 2.43
N LEU A 157 -35.40 17.80 1.33
CA LEU A 157 -34.47 18.91 1.16
C LEU A 157 -34.74 20.05 2.14
N ALA A 158 -33.68 20.57 2.73
CA ALA A 158 -33.76 21.76 3.56
C ALA A 158 -34.06 23.01 2.72
N PRO A 159 -34.89 23.96 3.21
CA PRO A 159 -35.31 25.13 2.44
C PRO A 159 -34.13 25.95 1.91
N GLU A 160 -33.07 26.08 2.70
CA GLU A 160 -31.87 26.81 2.31
C GLU A 160 -31.13 26.18 1.14
N VAL A 161 -31.24 24.86 0.94
CA VAL A 161 -30.61 24.23 -0.21
C VAL A 161 -31.49 24.29 -1.45
N ILE A 162 -32.81 24.26 -1.28
CA ILE A 162 -33.75 24.53 -2.38
C ILE A 162 -33.52 25.95 -2.91
N ALA A 163 -33.38 26.93 -2.00
CA ALA A 163 -33.18 28.33 -2.34
C ALA A 163 -31.85 28.62 -3.08
N GLN A 164 -30.80 27.81 -2.85
CA GLN A 164 -29.53 27.93 -3.57
C GLN A 164 -29.64 27.53 -5.06
N GLY A 165 -30.66 26.74 -5.44
CA GLY A 165 -30.88 26.31 -6.83
C GLY A 165 -29.93 25.19 -7.31
N PHE A 166 -30.10 24.80 -8.58
CA PHE A 166 -29.25 23.81 -9.25
C PHE A 166 -28.08 24.51 -9.96
N VAL A 167 -26.86 23.99 -9.77
CA VAL A 167 -25.67 24.49 -10.47
C VAL A 167 -25.58 23.82 -11.84
N LYS A 168 -25.57 24.61 -12.92
CA LYS A 168 -25.14 24.13 -14.23
C LYS A 168 -23.70 24.58 -14.47
N PRO A 169 -22.78 23.69 -14.89
CA PRO A 169 -21.39 24.05 -15.19
C PRO A 169 -21.22 25.10 -16.30
N SER A 170 -22.26 25.36 -17.11
CA SER A 170 -22.23 26.21 -18.29
C SER A 170 -22.43 27.71 -18.03
N ASP A 171 -22.75 28.14 -16.80
CA ASP A 171 -22.99 29.55 -16.51
C ASP A 171 -21.65 30.27 -16.25
N HIS A 172 -21.11 30.88 -17.30
CA HIS A 172 -19.85 31.65 -17.27
C HIS A 172 -19.99 33.05 -16.63
N THR A 173 -21.13 33.39 -16.05
CA THR A 173 -21.40 34.70 -15.44
C THR A 173 -21.39 34.63 -13.91
N GLN A 174 -20.30 35.15 -13.32
CA GLN A 174 -20.09 35.59 -11.93
C GLN A 174 -20.07 34.48 -10.86
N CYS A 175 -18.90 34.07 -10.35
CA CYS A 175 -18.04 34.79 -9.39
C CYS A 175 -18.65 34.96 -7.99
N GLU A 176 -19.25 33.91 -7.42
CA GLU A 176 -19.11 33.60 -5.99
C GLU A 176 -18.96 32.08 -5.86
N LYS A 177 -17.88 31.64 -5.22
CA LYS A 177 -17.65 30.21 -4.98
C LYS A 177 -18.76 29.73 -4.02
N LEU A 178 -19.78 29.05 -4.56
CA LEU A 178 -20.91 28.56 -3.77
C LEU A 178 -20.40 27.80 -2.54
N LEU A 179 -20.87 28.22 -1.37
CA LEU A 179 -20.48 27.59 -0.11
C LEU A 179 -21.17 26.21 -0.02
N PRO A 180 -20.42 25.15 0.34
CA PRO A 180 -21.02 23.82 0.52
C PRO A 180 -22.10 23.87 1.60
N SER A 181 -23.15 23.06 1.44
CA SER A 181 -24.21 22.93 2.45
C SER A 181 -23.62 22.59 3.83
N GLY A 182 -24.12 23.26 4.87
CA GLY A 182 -23.67 23.04 6.24
C GLY A 182 -24.39 21.86 6.93
N PRO A 183 -23.86 21.37 8.06
CA PRO A 183 -24.40 20.25 8.84
C PRO A 183 -25.89 20.33 9.20
N LYS A 184 -26.41 21.55 9.33
CA LYS A 184 -27.80 21.80 9.73
C LYS A 184 -28.81 21.41 8.64
N SER A 185 -28.37 21.25 7.39
CA SER A 185 -29.24 20.77 6.31
C SER A 185 -29.71 19.33 6.56
N ASP A 186 -28.83 18.46 7.04
CA ASP A 186 -29.15 17.06 7.39
C ASP A 186 -30.10 16.97 8.60
N VAL A 187 -30.02 17.93 9.54
CA VAL A 187 -30.95 18.04 10.67
C VAL A 187 -32.38 18.26 10.17
N TRP A 188 -32.59 19.12 9.18
CA TRP A 188 -33.92 19.29 8.60
C TRP A 188 -34.44 18.01 7.95
N SER A 189 -33.59 17.35 7.14
CA SER A 189 -33.95 16.09 6.48
C SER A 189 -34.37 15.03 7.51
N LEU A 190 -33.63 14.91 8.62
CA LEU A 190 -34.01 14.03 9.73
C LEU A 190 -35.34 14.44 10.37
N GLY A 191 -35.59 15.74 10.54
CA GLY A 191 -36.87 16.24 11.06
C GLY A 191 -38.08 15.76 10.27
N ILE A 192 -38.01 15.82 8.94
CA ILE A 192 -39.09 15.32 8.06
C ILE A 192 -39.24 13.80 8.20
N ILE A 193 -38.13 13.05 8.24
CA ILE A 193 -38.14 11.59 8.41
C ILE A 193 -38.76 11.19 9.76
N LEU A 194 -38.36 11.84 10.86
CA LEU A 194 -38.92 11.58 12.19
C LEU A 194 -40.42 11.92 12.24
N PHE A 195 -40.84 13.00 11.57
CA PHE A 195 -42.25 13.33 11.42
C PHE A 195 -43.01 12.18 10.74
N GLU A 196 -42.52 11.69 9.59
CA GLU A 196 -43.13 10.56 8.87
C GLU A 196 -43.28 9.31 9.75
N LEU A 197 -42.26 9.00 10.55
CA LEU A 197 -42.28 7.86 11.50
C LEU A 197 -43.30 8.07 12.63
N CYS A 198 -43.41 9.28 13.17
CA CYS A 198 -44.42 9.62 14.17
C CYS A 198 -45.84 9.38 13.64
N VAL A 199 -46.10 9.72 12.38
CA VAL A 199 -47.45 9.62 11.79
C VAL A 199 -47.72 8.30 11.07
N GLY A 200 -46.69 7.49 10.83
CA GLY A 200 -46.77 6.22 10.12
C GLY A 200 -47.11 6.33 8.64
N ARG A 201 -46.84 7.48 8.00
CA ARG A 201 -47.14 7.74 6.58
C ARG A 201 -46.11 8.68 5.96
N LYS A 202 -45.88 8.53 4.65
CA LYS A 202 -45.02 9.42 3.88
C LYS A 202 -45.69 10.78 3.65
N LEU A 203 -44.92 11.85 3.86
CA LEU A 203 -45.33 13.19 3.52
C LEU A 203 -45.13 13.44 2.01
N PHE A 204 -45.90 14.37 1.49
CA PHE A 204 -45.81 14.85 0.10
C PHE A 204 -45.98 13.78 -0.99
N GLN A 205 -46.44 12.56 -0.68
CA GLN A 205 -46.50 11.46 -1.65
C GLN A 205 -47.42 11.77 -2.84
N SER A 206 -48.49 12.54 -2.60
CA SER A 206 -49.47 12.96 -3.60
C SER A 206 -49.07 14.19 -4.41
N LEU A 207 -48.01 14.90 -4.01
CA LEU A 207 -47.58 16.14 -4.66
C LEU A 207 -46.55 15.88 -5.75
N ASP A 208 -46.56 16.71 -6.79
CA ASP A 208 -45.47 16.75 -7.76
C ASP A 208 -44.20 17.44 -7.18
N ILE A 209 -43.11 17.47 -7.95
CA ILE A 209 -41.86 18.08 -7.47
C ILE A 209 -42.01 19.59 -7.28
N ALA A 210 -42.71 20.29 -8.17
CA ALA A 210 -42.84 21.75 -8.08
C ALA A 210 -43.68 22.15 -6.85
N GLU A 211 -44.77 21.43 -6.59
CA GLU A 211 -45.63 21.58 -5.43
C GLU A 211 -44.89 21.30 -4.13
N LYS A 212 -44.07 20.23 -4.08
CA LYS A 212 -43.19 19.93 -2.93
C LYS A 212 -42.27 21.10 -2.60
N LEU A 213 -41.54 21.57 -3.61
CA LEU A 213 -40.56 22.64 -3.42
C LEU A 213 -41.26 23.94 -3.03
N LYS A 214 -42.40 24.26 -3.65
CA LYS A 214 -43.22 25.41 -3.28
C LYS A 214 -43.67 25.33 -1.83
N LEU A 215 -44.26 24.21 -1.41
CA LEU A 215 -44.73 24.02 -0.04
C LEU A 215 -43.57 24.19 0.96
N LEU A 216 -42.44 23.50 0.75
CA LEU A 216 -41.25 23.59 1.61
C LEU A 216 -40.70 25.02 1.73
N LEU A 217 -40.69 25.79 0.64
CA LEU A 217 -40.26 27.20 0.67
C LEU A 217 -41.28 28.10 1.37
N THR A 218 -42.59 27.83 1.24
CA THR A 218 -43.65 28.61 1.92
C THR A 218 -43.70 28.39 3.43
N LEU A 219 -43.09 27.31 3.95
CA LEU A 219 -42.95 27.10 5.40
C LEU A 219 -42.15 28.20 6.10
N GLY A 220 -41.42 29.05 5.35
CA GLY A 220 -40.76 30.22 5.93
C GLY A 220 -41.71 31.34 6.33
N CYS A 221 -42.97 31.29 5.88
CA CYS A 221 -44.00 32.28 6.16
C CYS A 221 -44.91 31.89 7.34
N VAL A 222 -44.63 30.76 8.01
CA VAL A 222 -45.48 30.23 9.10
C VAL A 222 -44.71 30.16 10.41
N ASP A 223 -45.40 30.38 11.53
CA ASP A 223 -44.80 30.34 12.86
C ASP A 223 -44.66 28.90 13.42
N ASP A 224 -45.62 28.02 13.10
CA ASP A 224 -45.62 26.61 13.55
C ASP A 224 -45.63 25.64 12.36
N ILE A 225 -44.43 25.34 11.87
CA ILE A 225 -44.19 24.42 10.74
C ILE A 225 -44.76 23.02 11.01
N VAL A 226 -44.66 22.51 12.25
CA VAL A 226 -45.13 21.17 12.60
C VAL A 226 -46.65 21.09 12.46
N THR A 227 -47.37 22.09 12.96
CA THR A 227 -48.83 22.17 12.86
C THR A 227 -49.29 22.30 11.41
N VAL A 228 -48.67 23.18 10.62
CA VAL A 228 -49.02 23.38 9.20
C VAL A 228 -48.75 22.12 8.37
N LEU A 229 -47.60 21.47 8.57
CA LEU A 229 -47.31 20.19 7.91
C LEU A 229 -48.35 19.12 8.31
N ALA A 230 -48.80 19.14 9.56
CA ALA A 230 -49.79 18.19 10.04
C ALA A 230 -51.17 18.39 9.40
N GLU A 231 -51.61 19.64 9.25
CA GLU A 231 -52.86 20.01 8.59
C GLU A 231 -52.87 19.65 7.11
N GLU A 232 -51.84 20.08 6.36
CA GLU A 232 -51.69 19.82 4.92
C GLU A 232 -51.72 18.32 4.58
N HIS A 233 -51.28 17.47 5.51
CA HIS A 233 -51.24 16.01 5.32
C HIS A 233 -52.32 15.25 6.10
N GLY A 234 -53.29 15.95 6.70
CA GLY A 234 -54.41 15.34 7.43
C GLY A 234 -53.97 14.45 8.59
N CYS A 235 -52.97 14.87 9.36
CA CYS A 235 -52.38 14.13 10.47
C CYS A 235 -52.31 14.91 11.79
N LEU A 236 -53.03 16.03 11.88
CA LEU A 236 -53.06 16.89 13.07
C LEU A 236 -53.49 16.14 14.33
N ASP A 237 -54.46 15.22 14.24
CA ASP A 237 -54.94 14.45 15.39
C ASP A 237 -53.84 13.56 15.98
N ILE A 238 -53.05 12.89 15.10
CA ILE A 238 -51.93 12.05 15.53
C ILE A 238 -50.84 12.89 16.20
N ILE A 239 -50.51 14.06 15.62
CA ILE A 239 -49.51 14.96 16.19
C ILE A 239 -49.94 15.51 17.55
N LYS A 240 -51.23 15.80 17.75
CA LYS A 240 -51.76 16.27 19.04
C LYS A 240 -51.72 15.20 20.14
N GLU A 241 -51.76 13.92 19.78
CA GLU A 241 -51.63 12.80 20.73
C GLU A 241 -50.17 12.51 21.12
N LEU A 242 -49.19 13.10 20.43
CA LEU A 242 -47.78 12.90 20.76
C LEU A 242 -47.39 13.60 22.08
N PRO A 243 -46.47 13.02 22.85
CA PRO A 243 -45.88 13.67 24.02
C PRO A 243 -45.31 15.07 23.71
N GLU A 244 -45.45 16.03 24.64
CA GLU A 244 -44.99 17.41 24.43
C GLU A 244 -43.49 17.51 24.08
N ASN A 245 -42.66 16.65 24.69
CA ASN A 245 -41.24 16.55 24.38
C ASN A 245 -40.97 16.06 22.95
N ALA A 246 -41.83 15.21 22.37
CA ALA A 246 -41.75 14.79 20.97
C ALA A 246 -42.02 15.95 20.02
N ILE A 247 -43.08 16.73 20.30
CA ILE A 247 -43.44 17.90 19.49
C ILE A 247 -42.36 18.97 19.59
N ALA A 248 -41.84 19.23 20.80
CA ALA A 248 -40.74 20.17 21.02
C ALA A 248 -39.48 19.75 20.26
N LEU A 249 -39.17 18.44 20.22
CA LEU A 249 -38.06 17.91 19.45
C LEU A 249 -38.26 18.13 17.94
N LEU A 250 -39.42 17.77 17.39
CA LEU A 250 -39.74 18.01 15.97
C LEU A 250 -39.63 19.49 15.59
N LYS A 251 -40.08 20.42 16.45
CA LYS A 251 -39.94 21.87 16.25
C LYS A 251 -38.46 22.32 16.17
N LYS A 252 -37.58 21.72 16.97
CA LYS A 252 -36.12 21.99 16.90
C LYS A 252 -35.52 21.52 15.57
N PHE A 253 -35.86 20.31 15.13
CA PHE A 253 -35.39 19.77 13.85
C PHE A 253 -35.90 20.60 12.65
N LEU A 254 -37.19 20.93 12.64
CA LEU A 254 -37.88 21.66 11.59
C LEU A 254 -37.84 23.18 11.79
N THR A 255 -36.75 23.71 12.33
CA THR A 255 -36.53 25.17 12.36
C THR A 255 -36.14 25.66 10.97
N PHE A 256 -36.95 26.55 10.37
CA PHE A 256 -36.75 27.03 8.99
C PHE A 256 -35.38 27.69 8.78
N GLN A 257 -35.03 28.68 9.62
CA GLN A 257 -33.78 29.43 9.48
C GLN A 257 -32.57 28.61 9.93
N PRO A 258 -31.57 28.35 9.06
CA PRO A 258 -30.39 27.56 9.42
C PRO A 258 -29.56 28.19 10.52
N SER A 259 -29.55 29.52 10.66
CA SER A 259 -28.85 30.21 11.75
C SER A 259 -29.38 29.80 13.13
N LYS A 260 -30.69 29.56 13.24
CA LYS A 260 -31.38 29.18 14.48
C LYS A 260 -31.50 27.67 14.68
N ARG A 261 -31.50 26.89 13.60
CA ARG A 261 -31.55 25.42 13.68
C ARG A 261 -30.34 24.88 14.44
N PRO A 262 -30.48 23.96 15.39
CA PRO A 262 -29.34 23.40 16.11
C PRO A 262 -28.50 22.50 15.21
N THR A 263 -27.23 22.30 15.58
CA THR A 263 -26.35 21.29 14.95
C THR A 263 -26.63 19.90 15.52
N PRO A 264 -26.18 18.81 14.85
CA PRO A 264 -26.30 17.47 15.41
C PRO A 264 -25.66 17.33 16.80
N ASP A 265 -24.51 17.97 17.01
CA ASP A 265 -23.81 18.01 18.30
C ASP A 265 -24.65 18.66 19.41
N GLN A 266 -25.29 19.79 19.11
CA GLN A 266 -26.17 20.48 20.06
C GLN A 266 -27.42 19.66 20.39
N LEU A 267 -27.98 18.93 19.42
CA LEU A 267 -29.15 18.08 19.63
C LEU A 267 -28.83 16.83 20.44
N LEU A 268 -27.64 16.23 20.31
CA LEU A 268 -27.23 15.08 21.12
C LEU A 268 -27.15 15.41 22.62
N CYS A 269 -26.90 16.68 22.96
CA CYS A 269 -26.86 17.18 24.33
C CYS A 269 -28.25 17.57 24.88
N ASP A 270 -29.33 17.37 24.12
CA ASP A 270 -30.68 17.70 24.55
C ASP A 270 -31.18 16.73 25.65
N ASN A 271 -31.84 17.27 26.67
CA ASN A 271 -32.34 16.50 27.82
C ASN A 271 -33.29 15.37 27.41
N VAL A 272 -33.98 15.48 26.27
CA VAL A 272 -34.88 14.42 25.76
C VAL A 272 -34.13 13.10 25.47
N PHE A 273 -32.81 13.17 25.24
CA PHE A 273 -31.98 12.00 24.98
C PHE A 273 -31.27 11.47 26.22
N SER A 274 -31.47 12.03 27.42
CA SER A 274 -30.76 11.63 28.64
C SER A 274 -30.88 10.12 28.95
N GLU A 275 -32.09 9.56 28.87
CA GLU A 275 -32.33 8.13 29.06
C GLU A 275 -31.66 7.29 27.95
N VAL A 276 -31.79 7.71 26.69
CA VAL A 276 -31.23 7.00 25.53
C VAL A 276 -29.70 7.01 25.57
N ALA A 277 -29.10 8.16 25.89
CA ALA A 277 -27.65 8.35 25.96
C ALA A 277 -26.99 7.40 26.97
N SER A 278 -27.68 7.03 28.05
CA SER A 278 -27.17 6.07 29.05
C SER A 278 -27.03 4.64 28.51
N ILE A 279 -27.77 4.29 27.45
CA ILE A 279 -27.78 2.96 26.84
C ILE A 279 -26.56 2.78 25.92
N TYR A 280 -26.07 3.86 25.30
CA TYR A 280 -25.04 3.80 24.27
C TYR A 280 -23.68 4.28 24.80
N PRO A 281 -22.65 3.42 24.82
CA PRO A 281 -21.31 3.88 25.17
C PRO A 281 -20.78 4.85 24.11
N CYS A 282 -19.95 5.80 24.54
CA CYS A 282 -19.27 6.70 23.62
C CYS A 282 -18.37 5.89 22.67
N PHE A 283 -18.48 6.16 21.37
CA PHE A 283 -17.66 5.50 20.37
C PHE A 283 -16.21 5.94 20.49
N HIS A 284 -15.32 4.97 20.70
CA HIS A 284 -13.87 5.18 20.67
C HIS A 284 -13.28 4.45 19.47
N LYS A 285 -12.57 5.19 18.61
CA LYS A 285 -11.86 4.58 17.48
C LYS A 285 -10.77 3.64 18.04
N PRO A 286 -10.69 2.38 17.57
CA PRO A 286 -9.63 1.47 17.99
C PRO A 286 -8.24 2.04 17.72
N ALA A 287 -7.27 1.71 18.59
CA ALA A 287 -5.88 2.08 18.38
C ALA A 287 -5.36 1.52 17.04
N SER A 288 -4.62 2.34 16.29
CA SER A 288 -4.00 1.92 15.04
C SER A 288 -2.93 0.83 15.29
N LEU A 289 -2.62 0.04 14.26
CA LEU A 289 -1.69 -1.08 14.37
C LEU A 289 -0.31 -0.68 14.91
N PHE A 290 0.21 0.48 14.51
CA PHE A 290 1.53 0.96 14.95
C PHE A 290 1.48 1.93 16.13
N SER A 291 0.31 2.12 16.75
CA SER A 291 0.13 3.03 17.89
C SER A 291 0.97 2.61 19.10
N SER A 292 1.38 3.59 19.91
CA SER A 292 1.99 3.36 21.22
C SER A 292 0.98 2.92 22.30
N SER A 293 -0.33 3.04 22.03
CA SER A 293 -1.37 2.60 22.96
C SER A 293 -1.52 1.08 22.99
N LEU A 294 -1.76 0.51 24.17
CA LEU A 294 -2.07 -0.91 24.33
C LEU A 294 -3.34 -1.27 23.54
N ARG A 295 -3.18 -2.02 22.45
CA ARG A 295 -4.31 -2.50 21.61
C ARG A 295 -5.27 -3.42 22.38
N CYS A 296 -4.78 -4.06 23.45
CA CYS A 296 -5.56 -4.91 24.33
C CYS A 296 -6.25 -4.19 25.49
N ALA A 297 -6.09 -2.86 25.64
CA ALA A 297 -6.65 -2.14 26.77
C ALA A 297 -8.17 -2.31 26.93
N ASN A 298 -8.88 -2.52 25.82
CA ASN A 298 -10.34 -2.69 25.79
C ASN A 298 -10.77 -4.07 25.28
N LEU A 299 -9.87 -5.06 25.24
CA LEU A 299 -10.23 -6.42 24.82
C LEU A 299 -10.93 -7.15 25.97
N THR A 300 -12.20 -7.46 25.79
CA THR A 300 -12.94 -8.42 26.63
C THR A 300 -12.72 -9.82 26.07
N LEU A 301 -11.97 -10.64 26.79
CA LEU A 301 -11.85 -12.06 26.47
C LEU A 301 -13.09 -12.81 26.96
N PRO A 302 -13.62 -13.77 26.19
CA PRO A 302 -14.63 -14.69 26.69
C PRO A 302 -14.13 -15.42 27.94
N GLU A 303 -14.99 -15.64 28.92
CA GLU A 303 -14.64 -16.37 30.15
C GLU A 303 -14.22 -17.83 29.87
N ASP A 304 -14.67 -18.41 28.76
CA ASP A 304 -14.31 -19.75 28.29
C ASP A 304 -13.83 -19.70 26.82
N ILE A 305 -12.51 -19.86 26.62
CA ILE A 305 -11.87 -19.90 25.30
C ILE A 305 -12.42 -21.07 24.46
N THR A 306 -12.90 -22.15 25.08
CA THR A 306 -13.46 -23.29 24.34
C THR A 306 -14.81 -22.97 23.69
N GLN A 307 -15.47 -21.86 24.02
CA GLN A 307 -16.67 -21.40 23.30
C GLN A 307 -16.35 -20.72 21.96
N LEU A 308 -15.10 -20.27 21.72
CA LEU A 308 -14.70 -19.66 20.44
C LEU A 308 -14.62 -20.68 19.28
N CYS A 309 -14.58 -21.98 19.57
CA CYS A 309 -14.33 -23.04 18.59
C CYS A 309 -15.45 -24.09 18.51
N LYS A 310 -16.62 -23.84 19.12
CA LYS A 310 -17.63 -24.89 19.38
C LYS A 310 -18.72 -25.09 18.33
N ASP A 311 -18.87 -24.21 17.35
CA ASP A 311 -19.94 -24.34 16.36
C ASP A 311 -19.39 -24.83 15.01
N GLU A 312 -19.72 -26.07 14.65
CA GLU A 312 -19.51 -26.64 13.31
C GLU A 312 -20.32 -25.89 12.23
N ASP A 313 -21.29 -25.05 12.63
CA ASP A 313 -22.15 -24.22 11.76
C ASP A 313 -21.76 -22.72 11.75
N CYS A 314 -20.60 -22.33 12.32
CA CYS A 314 -20.18 -20.93 12.36
C CYS A 314 -19.78 -20.39 10.98
N ASP A 315 -20.42 -19.29 10.53
CA ASP A 315 -20.00 -18.55 9.34
C ASP A 315 -18.70 -17.79 9.62
N TYR A 316 -17.55 -18.46 9.48
CA TYR A 316 -16.23 -17.86 9.76
C TYR A 316 -15.93 -16.61 8.90
N LEU A 317 -16.58 -16.46 7.74
CA LEU A 317 -16.46 -15.26 6.92
C LEU A 317 -17.13 -14.05 7.57
N ALA A 318 -18.19 -14.25 8.36
CA ALA A 318 -18.85 -13.19 9.11
C ALA A 318 -17.90 -12.53 10.12
N GLU A 319 -16.94 -13.28 10.65
CA GLU A 319 -15.94 -12.77 11.60
C GLU A 319 -14.77 -12.03 10.93
N ARG A 320 -14.74 -11.93 9.60
CA ARG A 320 -13.72 -11.20 8.83
C ARG A 320 -14.17 -9.81 8.47
N SER A 321 -13.20 -8.92 8.21
CA SER A 321 -13.54 -7.56 7.82
C SER A 321 -14.20 -7.55 6.44
N ILE A 322 -15.13 -6.62 6.21
CA ILE A 322 -15.80 -6.49 4.90
C ILE A 322 -14.81 -6.24 3.75
N GLU A 323 -13.68 -5.58 4.01
CA GLU A 323 -12.62 -5.36 3.01
C GLU A 323 -11.93 -6.68 2.64
N GLU A 324 -11.60 -7.53 3.63
CA GLU A 324 -11.06 -8.87 3.39
C GLU A 324 -12.04 -9.75 2.62
N VAL A 325 -13.32 -9.75 3.02
CA VAL A 325 -14.35 -10.55 2.35
C VAL A 325 -14.55 -10.10 0.90
N TYR A 326 -14.58 -8.79 0.65
CA TYR A 326 -14.67 -8.26 -0.71
C TYR A 326 -13.44 -8.63 -1.56
N TYR A 327 -12.23 -8.53 -1.00
CA TYR A 327 -11.01 -8.94 -1.69
C TYR A 327 -11.06 -10.42 -2.09
N LEU A 328 -11.43 -11.31 -1.16
CA LEU A 328 -11.59 -12.73 -1.43
C LEU A 328 -12.74 -13.02 -2.41
N TRP A 329 -13.82 -12.24 -2.36
CA TRP A 329 -14.94 -12.35 -3.29
C TRP A 329 -14.51 -12.05 -4.74
N CYS A 330 -13.69 -11.00 -4.95
CA CYS A 330 -13.09 -10.71 -6.25
C CYS A 330 -12.22 -11.88 -6.74
N LEU A 331 -11.38 -12.46 -5.88
CA LEU A 331 -10.56 -13.63 -6.22
C LEU A 331 -11.40 -14.86 -6.55
N ALA A 332 -12.55 -15.03 -5.89
CA ALA A 332 -13.50 -16.11 -6.13
C ALA A 332 -14.22 -16.02 -7.49
N GLY A 333 -13.99 -14.95 -8.27
CA GLY A 333 -14.62 -14.70 -9.57
C GLY A 333 -15.76 -13.68 -9.50
N GLY A 334 -15.91 -12.97 -8.39
CA GLY A 334 -16.84 -11.85 -8.26
C GLY A 334 -16.50 -10.72 -9.23
N ASP A 335 -17.51 -10.23 -9.94
CA ASP A 335 -17.39 -9.17 -10.94
C ASP A 335 -18.57 -8.19 -10.77
N LEU A 336 -18.26 -6.96 -10.35
CA LEU A 336 -19.26 -5.93 -10.09
C LEU A 336 -20.07 -5.55 -11.34
N GLU A 337 -19.42 -5.42 -12.49
CA GLU A 337 -20.11 -5.04 -13.73
C GLU A 337 -21.06 -6.15 -14.15
N LYS A 338 -20.60 -7.41 -14.07
CA LYS A 338 -21.43 -8.58 -14.37
C LYS A 338 -22.64 -8.70 -13.43
N GLU A 339 -22.46 -8.52 -12.12
CA GLU A 339 -23.58 -8.55 -11.16
C GLU A 339 -24.61 -7.46 -11.43
N LEU A 340 -24.16 -6.23 -11.74
CA LEU A 340 -25.05 -5.12 -12.08
C LEU A 340 -25.76 -5.31 -13.43
N VAL A 341 -25.11 -5.94 -14.41
CA VAL A 341 -25.75 -6.33 -15.70
C VAL A 341 -26.80 -7.41 -15.47
N ASN A 342 -26.50 -8.44 -14.67
CA ASN A 342 -27.43 -9.53 -14.35
C ASN A 342 -28.71 -9.03 -13.65
N LYS A 343 -28.60 -7.94 -12.88
CA LYS A 343 -29.72 -7.27 -12.20
C LYS A 343 -30.39 -6.17 -13.04
N GLU A 344 -30.02 -6.06 -14.32
CA GLU A 344 -30.54 -5.08 -15.28
C GLU A 344 -30.33 -3.59 -14.90
N ILE A 345 -29.41 -3.31 -13.97
CA ILE A 345 -29.03 -1.95 -13.57
C ILE A 345 -28.14 -1.34 -14.65
N ILE A 346 -27.16 -2.11 -15.15
CA ILE A 346 -26.37 -1.71 -16.31
C ILE A 346 -27.06 -2.24 -17.56
N ARG A 347 -27.62 -1.34 -18.36
CA ARG A 347 -28.24 -1.65 -19.66
C ARG A 347 -27.35 -1.15 -20.78
N SER A 348 -26.85 -2.05 -21.62
CA SER A 348 -26.18 -1.67 -22.87
C SER A 348 -27.23 -1.27 -23.91
N LYS A 349 -27.29 0.02 -24.27
CA LYS A 349 -28.10 0.47 -25.42
C LYS A 349 -27.21 0.66 -26.65
N PRO A 350 -27.69 0.32 -27.86
CA PRO A 350 -26.95 0.60 -29.07
C PRO A 350 -26.83 2.12 -29.31
N PRO A 351 -25.72 2.63 -29.89
CA PRO A 351 -25.46 4.07 -30.06
C PRO A 351 -26.54 4.84 -30.83
N ILE A 352 -27.26 4.17 -31.74
CA ILE A 352 -28.37 4.76 -32.49
C ILE A 352 -29.55 5.16 -31.59
N CYS A 353 -29.67 4.55 -30.41
CA CYS A 353 -30.71 4.86 -29.42
C CYS A 353 -30.33 6.00 -28.48
N THR A 354 -29.12 6.59 -28.61
CA THR A 354 -28.59 7.67 -27.75
C THR A 354 -28.36 8.98 -28.52
N LEU A 355 -28.89 9.13 -29.73
CA LEU A 355 -28.75 10.34 -30.55
C LEU A 355 -29.44 11.56 -29.91
N PRO A 356 -28.87 12.78 -30.05
CA PRO A 356 -29.38 13.99 -29.40
C PRO A 356 -30.74 14.46 -29.95
N ASN A 357 -31.45 15.21 -29.13
CA ASN A 357 -32.74 15.80 -29.45
C ASN A 357 -32.53 17.04 -30.35
N PHE A 358 -33.20 17.10 -31.50
CA PHE A 358 -33.16 18.29 -32.37
C PHE A 358 -34.11 19.35 -31.81
N LEU A 359 -33.65 20.60 -31.72
CA LEU A 359 -34.49 21.73 -31.36
C LEU A 359 -34.86 22.47 -32.63
N PHE A 360 -36.16 22.61 -32.89
CA PHE A 360 -36.67 23.46 -33.95
C PHE A 360 -36.72 24.93 -33.47
N GLU A 361 -36.75 25.86 -34.43
CA GLU A 361 -36.74 27.31 -34.14
C GLU A 361 -37.99 27.79 -33.38
N ASP A 362 -39.07 27.00 -33.37
CA ASP A 362 -40.30 27.25 -32.61
C ASP A 362 -40.24 26.74 -31.15
N GLY A 363 -39.11 26.14 -30.76
CA GLY A 363 -38.91 25.59 -29.42
C GLY A 363 -39.45 24.16 -29.24
N GLU A 364 -40.05 23.55 -30.26
CA GLU A 364 -40.41 22.14 -30.22
C GLU A 364 -39.16 21.27 -30.38
N SER A 365 -39.07 20.23 -29.55
CA SER A 365 -37.95 19.28 -29.60
C SER A 365 -38.36 17.98 -30.27
N PHE A 366 -37.62 17.54 -31.28
CA PHE A 366 -37.86 16.31 -32.02
C PHE A 366 -36.69 15.32 -31.87
N GLY A 367 -36.99 14.19 -31.24
CA GLY A 367 -36.02 13.20 -30.80
C GLY A 367 -36.44 12.58 -29.47
N ARG A 368 -35.64 11.65 -28.95
CA ARG A 368 -35.86 11.14 -27.58
C ARG A 368 -35.32 12.15 -26.58
N GLY A 369 -36.07 12.38 -25.48
CA GLY A 369 -35.57 13.15 -24.34
C GLY A 369 -34.25 12.57 -23.80
N ARG A 370 -33.44 13.39 -23.10
CA ARG A 370 -32.15 12.98 -22.49
C ARG A 370 -32.24 11.56 -21.94
N ASP A 371 -31.25 10.71 -22.26
CA ASP A 371 -31.25 9.34 -21.77
C ASP A 371 -31.31 9.34 -20.24
N ARG A 372 -32.41 8.86 -19.67
CA ARG A 372 -32.58 8.74 -18.22
C ARG A 372 -31.59 7.76 -17.59
N SER A 373 -30.85 6.97 -18.39
CA SER A 373 -29.74 6.16 -17.90
C SER A 373 -28.58 6.97 -17.31
N SER A 374 -28.52 8.29 -17.54
CA SER A 374 -27.55 9.19 -16.90
C SER A 374 -28.06 9.83 -15.61
N LEU A 375 -29.32 9.60 -15.22
CA LEU A 375 -29.84 9.99 -13.91
C LEU A 375 -29.33 9.01 -12.85
N LEU A 376 -29.21 9.49 -11.60
CA LEU A 376 -28.87 8.64 -10.46
C LEU A 376 -29.96 7.57 -10.28
N ASP A 377 -29.60 6.32 -10.52
CA ASP A 377 -30.37 5.16 -10.07
C ASP A 377 -29.93 4.84 -8.64
N ASP A 378 -30.88 4.97 -7.72
CA ASP A 378 -30.61 4.82 -6.29
C ASP A 378 -30.63 3.34 -5.84
N THR A 379 -30.81 2.41 -6.77
CA THR A 379 -30.85 0.97 -6.48
C THR A 379 -29.49 0.46 -6.00
N THR A 380 -29.50 -0.27 -4.88
CA THR A 380 -28.32 -1.00 -4.38
C THR A 380 -28.52 -2.49 -4.64
N VAL A 381 -27.55 -3.09 -5.32
CA VAL A 381 -27.51 -4.53 -5.60
C VAL A 381 -26.73 -5.23 -4.52
N ILE A 382 -27.34 -6.20 -3.84
CA ILE A 382 -26.66 -7.06 -2.87
C ILE A 382 -25.79 -8.06 -3.63
N LEU A 383 -24.50 -8.10 -3.30
CA LEU A 383 -23.54 -9.02 -3.89
C LEU A 383 -23.62 -10.39 -3.22
N SER A 384 -23.73 -11.45 -4.03
CA SER A 384 -23.82 -12.81 -3.52
C SER A 384 -22.45 -13.34 -3.08
N LEU A 385 -22.40 -13.91 -1.87
CA LEU A 385 -21.23 -14.61 -1.34
C LEU A 385 -21.19 -16.11 -1.73
N CYS A 386 -22.15 -16.62 -2.50
CA CYS A 386 -22.26 -18.06 -2.76
C CYS A 386 -21.01 -18.65 -3.43
N GLN A 387 -20.42 -17.95 -4.40
CA GLN A 387 -19.20 -18.44 -5.07
C GLN A 387 -18.00 -18.51 -4.12
N LEU A 388 -17.83 -17.49 -3.28
CA LEU A 388 -16.76 -17.46 -2.28
C LEU A 388 -16.95 -18.58 -1.25
N ARG A 389 -18.16 -18.71 -0.69
CA ARG A 389 -18.50 -19.80 0.25
C ARG A 389 -18.25 -21.17 -0.37
N ASN A 390 -18.60 -21.37 -1.64
CA ASN A 390 -18.34 -22.63 -2.34
C ASN A 390 -16.86 -22.92 -2.54
N ARG A 391 -16.02 -21.90 -2.75
CA ARG A 391 -14.55 -22.08 -2.85
C ARG A 391 -13.90 -22.38 -1.50
N LEU A 392 -14.45 -21.86 -0.41
CA LEU A 392 -13.90 -22.02 0.94
C LEU A 392 -14.58 -23.13 1.76
N LYS A 393 -15.49 -23.90 1.15
CA LYS A 393 -16.31 -24.90 1.85
C LYS A 393 -15.49 -26.01 2.53
N ASP A 394 -14.32 -26.33 1.96
CA ASP A 394 -13.44 -27.41 2.43
C ASP A 394 -12.34 -26.88 3.36
N VAL A 395 -12.31 -25.57 3.62
CA VAL A 395 -11.33 -24.91 4.50
C VAL A 395 -11.77 -25.05 5.95
N GLY A 396 -10.97 -25.74 6.76
CA GLY A 396 -11.23 -25.93 8.19
C GLY A 396 -11.21 -24.63 9.00
N GLY A 397 -11.98 -24.59 10.09
CA GLY A 397 -12.08 -23.40 10.97
C GLY A 397 -10.73 -22.96 11.55
N GLU A 398 -9.76 -23.86 11.69
CA GLU A 398 -8.40 -23.56 12.12
C GLU A 398 -7.67 -22.57 11.19
N ALA A 399 -8.02 -22.52 9.91
CA ALA A 399 -7.45 -21.59 8.94
C ALA A 399 -7.81 -20.13 9.24
N PHE A 400 -8.99 -19.90 9.83
CA PHE A 400 -9.46 -18.58 10.25
C PHE A 400 -8.88 -18.17 11.61
N TYR A 401 -8.34 -19.14 12.36
CA TYR A 401 -7.78 -18.93 13.68
C TYR A 401 -6.41 -19.58 13.94
N PRO A 402 -5.37 -19.33 13.11
CA PRO A 402 -4.09 -20.03 13.22
C PRO A 402 -3.31 -19.64 14.49
N LEU A 403 -2.95 -20.62 15.32
CA LEU A 403 -2.16 -20.40 16.52
C LEU A 403 -0.75 -19.90 16.15
N LEU A 404 -0.31 -18.80 16.79
CA LEU A 404 1.04 -18.29 16.64
C LEU A 404 1.96 -19.02 17.63
N GLU A 405 2.42 -20.22 17.28
CA GLU A 405 3.33 -21.00 18.14
C GLU A 405 4.68 -20.28 18.33
N ASP A 406 5.31 -20.47 19.49
CA ASP A 406 6.73 -20.19 19.68
C ASP A 406 7.55 -21.34 19.08
N GLU A 407 8.79 -21.08 18.65
CA GLU A 407 9.62 -21.92 17.75
C GLU A 407 9.95 -23.37 18.19
N GLN A 408 9.26 -23.95 19.18
CA GLN A 408 9.60 -25.24 19.79
C GLN A 408 8.59 -26.38 19.61
N SER A 409 7.50 -26.22 18.85
CA SER A 409 6.59 -27.34 18.54
C SER A 409 6.51 -27.62 17.04
N ASN A 410 6.68 -28.90 16.70
CA ASN A 410 6.43 -29.39 15.35
C ASN A 410 4.92 -29.31 15.06
N LEU A 411 4.55 -28.45 14.09
CA LEU A 411 3.29 -28.33 13.32
C LEU A 411 2.06 -29.15 13.78
N PRO A 412 0.90 -28.53 14.03
CA PRO A 412 -0.39 -29.23 13.93
C PRO A 412 -0.64 -29.61 12.46
N HIS A 413 -0.97 -30.88 12.24
CA HIS A 413 -1.25 -31.45 10.93
C HIS A 413 -2.74 -31.23 10.58
N SER A 414 -3.04 -30.27 9.69
CA SER A 414 -4.30 -30.26 8.92
C SER A 414 -4.06 -30.88 7.55
N ASN A 415 -5.06 -31.56 6.99
CA ASN A 415 -4.95 -32.29 5.71
C ASN A 415 -4.65 -31.37 4.50
N SER A 416 -4.86 -30.05 4.62
CA SER A 416 -4.56 -29.03 3.59
C SER A 416 -3.10 -28.55 3.55
N ASN A 417 -2.29 -28.87 4.57
CA ASN A 417 -0.90 -28.36 4.67
C ASN A 417 0.00 -28.82 3.51
N ASN A 418 -0.24 -30.02 2.95
CA ASN A 418 0.53 -30.50 1.81
C ASN A 418 0.24 -29.70 0.54
N GLU A 419 -1.02 -29.32 0.29
CA GLU A 419 -1.43 -28.56 -0.89
C GLU A 419 -1.01 -27.08 -0.79
N LEU A 420 -1.14 -26.46 0.38
CA LEU A 420 -0.67 -25.09 0.62
C LEU A 420 0.85 -24.96 0.46
N SER A 421 1.62 -25.97 0.91
CA SER A 421 3.07 -26.01 0.70
C SER A 421 3.45 -26.18 -0.77
N ALA A 422 2.64 -26.91 -1.55
CA ALA A 422 2.82 -27.02 -3.00
C ALA A 422 2.44 -25.71 -3.70
N ALA A 423 1.34 -25.08 -3.29
CA ALA A 423 0.88 -23.79 -3.81
C ALA A 423 1.89 -22.67 -3.58
N ALA A 424 2.59 -22.66 -2.43
CA ALA A 424 3.67 -21.71 -2.14
C ALA A 424 4.85 -21.77 -3.13
N ASN A 425 5.02 -22.88 -3.85
CA ASN A 425 6.06 -23.04 -4.89
C ASN A 425 5.57 -22.66 -6.29
N LEU A 426 4.29 -22.31 -6.47
CA LEU A 426 3.75 -21.87 -7.76
C LEU A 426 4.22 -20.43 -8.07
N PRO A 427 4.27 -20.06 -9.37
CA PRO A 427 4.52 -18.69 -9.80
C PRO A 427 3.64 -17.68 -9.06
N LEU A 428 4.20 -16.50 -8.74
CA LEU A 428 3.52 -15.50 -7.90
C LEU A 428 2.13 -15.13 -8.42
N ILE A 429 1.98 -15.01 -9.74
CA ILE A 429 0.70 -14.68 -10.37
C ILE A 429 -0.41 -15.70 -10.10
N ILE A 430 -0.06 -16.97 -9.88
CA ILE A 430 -1.02 -18.01 -9.51
C ILE A 430 -1.37 -17.88 -8.04
N ARG A 431 -0.36 -17.69 -7.18
CA ARG A 431 -0.52 -17.51 -5.74
C ARG A 431 -1.38 -16.29 -5.39
N GLU A 432 -1.21 -15.16 -6.08
CA GLU A 432 -2.01 -13.95 -5.87
C GLU A 432 -3.47 -14.08 -6.35
N ARG A 433 -3.79 -15.10 -7.16
CA ARG A 433 -5.14 -15.37 -7.66
C ARG A 433 -5.85 -16.52 -6.94
N ASP A 434 -5.11 -17.30 -6.15
CA ASP A 434 -5.64 -18.43 -5.40
C ASP A 434 -6.39 -17.95 -4.15
N THR A 435 -7.69 -18.22 -4.09
CA THR A 435 -8.57 -17.72 -3.03
C THR A 435 -8.24 -18.32 -1.66
N GLU A 436 -7.93 -19.61 -1.59
CA GLU A 436 -7.65 -20.32 -0.33
C GLU A 436 -6.26 -19.93 0.19
N TYR A 437 -5.26 -19.97 -0.67
CA TYR A 437 -3.91 -19.55 -0.31
C TYR A 437 -3.88 -18.10 0.18
N GLN A 438 -4.58 -17.17 -0.51
CA GLN A 438 -4.67 -15.78 -0.05
C GLN A 438 -5.38 -15.65 1.30
N LEU A 439 -6.47 -16.40 1.56
CA LEU A 439 -7.11 -16.42 2.88
C LEU A 439 -6.11 -16.80 3.98
N HIS A 440 -5.37 -17.90 3.81
CA HIS A 440 -4.38 -18.35 4.78
C HIS A 440 -3.30 -17.29 5.05
N ARG A 441 -2.75 -16.67 3.99
CA ARG A 441 -1.73 -15.64 4.12
C ARG A 441 -2.29 -14.38 4.80
N ILE A 442 -3.48 -13.92 4.41
CA ILE A 442 -4.11 -12.71 4.98
C ILE A 442 -4.35 -12.89 6.48
N VAL A 443 -4.95 -14.01 6.89
CA VAL A 443 -5.24 -14.29 8.31
C VAL A 443 -3.95 -14.38 9.13
N LEU A 444 -2.91 -15.03 8.59
CA LEU A 444 -1.60 -15.10 9.23
C LEU A 444 -0.98 -13.72 9.44
N PHE A 445 -0.92 -12.90 8.40
CA PHE A 445 -0.34 -11.55 8.50
C PHE A 445 -1.16 -10.62 9.38
N ASP A 446 -2.50 -10.68 9.34
CA ASP A 446 -3.34 -9.91 10.26
C ASP A 446 -3.00 -10.21 11.72
N ARG A 447 -2.85 -11.49 12.08
CA ARG A 447 -2.44 -11.91 13.43
C ARG A 447 -1.02 -11.48 13.77
N LEU A 448 -0.06 -11.68 12.88
CA LEU A 448 1.33 -11.29 13.11
C LEU A 448 1.47 -9.77 13.29
N LEU A 449 0.75 -8.97 12.50
CA LEU A 449 0.77 -7.50 12.59
C LEU A 449 0.04 -6.99 13.84
N LYS A 450 -1.02 -7.67 14.29
CA LYS A 450 -1.64 -7.43 15.61
C LYS A 450 -0.75 -7.82 16.78
N ALA A 451 0.29 -8.64 16.57
CA ALA A 451 1.31 -8.98 17.56
C ALA A 451 2.62 -8.18 17.42
N TYR A 452 2.78 -7.39 16.35
CA TYR A 452 3.94 -6.51 16.14
C TYR A 452 4.04 -5.43 17.24
N PRO A 453 5.22 -5.11 17.81
CA PRO A 453 6.56 -5.50 17.36
C PRO A 453 7.08 -6.83 17.89
N TYR A 454 6.39 -7.50 18.83
CA TYR A 454 6.89 -8.72 19.49
C TYR A 454 7.15 -9.89 18.53
N LYS A 455 6.35 -10.02 17.45
CA LYS A 455 6.51 -11.07 16.43
C LYS A 455 7.20 -10.56 15.14
N LYS A 456 7.99 -9.48 15.21
CA LYS A 456 8.70 -8.91 14.03
C LYS A 456 9.54 -9.94 13.27
N ASN A 457 10.25 -10.83 13.96
CA ASN A 457 11.05 -11.87 13.31
C ASN A 457 10.18 -12.86 12.51
N GLN A 458 9.00 -13.20 13.02
CA GLN A 458 8.06 -14.06 12.28
C GLN A 458 7.44 -13.32 11.09
N VAL A 459 7.10 -12.03 11.21
CA VAL A 459 6.67 -11.21 10.05
C VAL A 459 7.72 -11.27 8.94
N TRP A 460 9.00 -11.11 9.28
CA TRP A 460 10.09 -11.16 8.31
C TRP A 460 10.27 -12.57 7.71
N LYS A 461 10.18 -13.62 8.53
CA LYS A 461 10.29 -15.02 8.07
C LYS A 461 9.17 -15.37 7.10
N GLU A 462 7.94 -15.00 7.41
CA GLU A 462 6.78 -15.26 6.55
C GLU A 462 6.82 -14.40 5.28
N ALA A 463 7.25 -13.14 5.37
CA ALA A 463 7.40 -12.26 4.20
C ALA A 463 8.39 -12.80 3.15
N ARG A 464 9.38 -13.62 3.54
CA ARG A 464 10.27 -14.32 2.60
C ARG A 464 9.57 -15.36 1.73
N VAL A 465 8.46 -15.91 2.21
CA VAL A 465 7.64 -16.85 1.44
C VAL A 465 6.78 -16.05 0.47
N ASP A 466 6.01 -15.10 1.00
CA ASP A 466 5.09 -14.28 0.22
C ASP A 466 4.46 -13.18 1.08
N ILE A 467 4.08 -12.05 0.48
CA ILE A 467 3.32 -11.00 1.14
C ILE A 467 1.96 -10.86 0.41
N PRO A 468 0.83 -11.17 1.06
CA PRO A 468 -0.47 -11.07 0.40
C PRO A 468 -0.77 -9.61 0.04
N PRO A 469 -1.29 -9.32 -1.18
CA PRO A 469 -1.46 -7.96 -1.67
C PRO A 469 -2.24 -7.04 -0.72
N LEU A 470 -3.30 -7.56 -0.11
CA LEU A 470 -4.14 -6.82 0.83
C LEU A 470 -3.36 -6.33 2.08
N MET A 471 -2.37 -7.11 2.54
CA MET A 471 -1.59 -6.79 3.75
C MET A 471 -0.24 -6.13 3.44
N ARG A 472 0.10 -5.93 2.16
CA ARG A 472 1.43 -5.51 1.72
C ARG A 472 1.89 -4.20 2.35
N GLY A 473 1.07 -3.16 2.31
CA GLY A 473 1.43 -1.84 2.86
C GLY A 473 1.73 -1.88 4.37
N LEU A 474 0.94 -2.64 5.13
CA LEU A 474 1.16 -2.80 6.58
C LEU A 474 2.38 -3.67 6.87
N THR A 475 2.59 -4.71 6.09
CA THR A 475 3.75 -5.59 6.21
C THR A 475 5.04 -4.83 5.91
N TRP A 476 5.07 -4.05 4.83
CA TRP A 476 6.21 -3.19 4.51
C TRP A 476 6.54 -2.19 5.61
N ALA A 477 5.52 -1.56 6.19
CA ALA A 477 5.70 -0.68 7.35
C ALA A 477 6.36 -1.43 8.53
N ALA A 478 5.90 -2.64 8.85
CA ALA A 478 6.50 -3.47 9.90
C ALA A 478 7.94 -3.89 9.58
N LEU A 479 8.25 -4.25 8.33
CA LEU A 479 9.61 -4.59 7.88
C LEU A 479 10.56 -3.39 8.00
N LEU A 480 10.06 -2.19 7.69
CA LEU A 480 10.80 -0.92 7.85
C LEU A 480 10.95 -0.48 9.31
N GLY A 481 10.33 -1.18 10.27
CA GLY A 481 10.43 -0.88 11.70
C GLY A 481 9.58 0.29 12.16
N VAL A 482 8.45 0.54 11.49
CA VAL A 482 7.50 1.62 11.79
C VAL A 482 6.83 1.37 13.15
N GLU A 483 7.15 2.18 14.16
CA GLU A 483 6.62 2.07 15.53
C GLU A 483 6.26 3.43 16.17
N GLY A 484 5.25 3.42 17.03
CA GLY A 484 4.87 4.54 17.89
C GLY A 484 3.78 5.47 17.34
N ALA A 485 3.60 6.64 17.96
CA ALA A 485 2.58 7.62 17.60
C ALA A 485 2.91 8.42 16.31
N ILE A 486 3.10 7.71 15.20
CA ILE A 486 3.58 8.27 13.92
C ILE A 486 2.59 9.26 13.34
N GLN A 487 1.28 9.01 13.47
CA GLN A 487 0.25 9.93 13.00
C GLN A 487 0.37 11.29 13.72
N THR A 488 0.52 11.27 15.05
CA THR A 488 0.72 12.51 15.84
C THR A 488 1.99 13.23 15.45
N LYS A 489 3.10 12.50 15.23
CA LYS A 489 4.35 13.08 14.73
C LYS A 489 4.17 13.72 13.35
N TYR A 490 3.49 13.03 12.44
CA TYR A 490 3.22 13.52 11.09
C TYR A 490 2.32 14.76 11.10
N ASP A 491 1.28 14.76 11.92
CA ASP A 491 0.33 15.87 12.03
C ASP A 491 0.99 17.13 12.59
N ALA A 492 1.96 16.98 13.51
CA ALA A 492 2.71 18.07 14.12
C ALA A 492 3.72 18.77 13.16
N ILE A 493 4.09 18.15 12.04
CA ILE A 493 4.99 18.77 11.05
C ILE A 493 4.25 19.88 10.31
N ASP A 494 4.84 21.05 10.15
CA ASP A 494 4.28 22.11 9.30
C ASP A 494 4.34 21.67 7.82
N LYS A 495 3.17 21.59 7.18
CA LYS A 495 3.01 21.18 5.78
C LYS A 495 2.38 22.30 4.94
N ASP A 496 2.04 23.43 5.56
CA ASP A 496 1.22 24.47 4.95
C ASP A 496 2.06 25.71 4.61
N THR A 497 3.08 26.02 5.41
CA THR A 497 4.02 27.12 5.11
C THR A 497 4.70 26.89 3.74
N PRO A 498 4.74 27.91 2.85
CA PRO A 498 5.46 27.81 1.58
C PRO A 498 6.96 27.59 1.77
N ILE A 499 7.54 26.64 1.03
CA ILE A 499 8.98 26.38 1.03
C ILE A 499 9.56 26.55 -0.40
N PRO A 500 10.86 26.83 -0.56
CA PRO A 500 11.46 27.10 -1.88
C PRO A 500 11.27 25.97 -2.90
N THR A 501 11.13 24.73 -2.44
CA THR A 501 10.96 23.52 -3.26
C THR A 501 9.53 23.31 -3.75
N ASP A 502 8.55 24.10 -3.29
CA ASP A 502 7.13 23.90 -3.61
C ASP A 502 6.85 23.94 -5.10
N ARG A 503 7.45 24.90 -5.80
CA ARG A 503 7.30 25.02 -7.25
C ARG A 503 7.79 23.76 -7.96
N GLN A 504 8.86 23.13 -7.50
CA GLN A 504 9.38 21.91 -8.12
C GLN A 504 8.44 20.72 -7.85
N ILE A 505 8.01 20.55 -6.60
CA ILE A 505 7.02 19.53 -6.19
C ILE A 505 5.72 19.69 -7.00
N GLU A 506 5.26 20.92 -7.25
CA GLU A 506 4.06 21.22 -8.05
C GLU A 506 4.15 20.77 -9.50
N VAL A 507 5.33 20.88 -10.12
CA VAL A 507 5.49 20.51 -11.52
C VAL A 507 5.78 19.02 -11.65
N ASP A 508 6.47 18.38 -10.70
CA ASP A 508 6.86 16.97 -10.77
C ASP A 508 5.68 16.01 -10.52
N ILE A 509 4.90 16.24 -9.45
CA ILE A 509 3.81 15.34 -9.05
C ILE A 509 2.85 14.98 -10.21
N PRO A 510 2.34 15.93 -11.02
CA PRO A 510 1.41 15.61 -12.12
C PRO A 510 2.01 14.75 -13.24
N ARG A 511 3.35 14.65 -13.32
CA ARG A 511 4.07 13.84 -14.30
C ARG A 511 4.38 12.44 -13.77
N CYS A 512 4.31 12.23 -12.46
CA CYS A 512 4.63 10.96 -11.83
C CYS A 512 3.48 9.96 -11.94
N HIS A 513 3.76 8.76 -12.46
CA HIS A 513 2.80 7.65 -12.58
C HIS A 513 1.42 8.07 -13.14
N GLN A 514 1.40 8.95 -14.16
CA GLN A 514 0.17 9.50 -14.73
C GLN A 514 -0.82 8.43 -15.26
N TYR A 515 -0.33 7.22 -15.56
CA TYR A 515 -1.14 6.08 -15.97
C TYR A 515 -1.98 5.48 -14.84
N ASP A 516 -1.63 5.73 -13.58
CA ASP A 516 -2.36 5.26 -12.41
C ASP A 516 -3.49 6.25 -12.07
N GLU A 517 -4.73 5.76 -12.02
CA GLU A 517 -5.91 6.61 -11.81
C GLU A 517 -5.88 7.29 -10.43
N LEU A 518 -5.38 6.62 -9.40
CA LEU A 518 -5.34 7.20 -8.06
C LEU A 518 -4.22 8.25 -7.94
N LEU A 519 -3.02 7.95 -8.42
CA LEU A 519 -1.89 8.87 -8.34
C LEU A 519 -2.08 10.10 -9.23
N SER A 520 -2.79 9.98 -10.36
CA SER A 520 -3.15 11.10 -11.24
C SER A 520 -4.33 11.95 -10.74
N SER A 521 -5.02 11.51 -9.68
CA SER A 521 -6.14 12.26 -9.09
C SER A 521 -5.64 13.50 -8.31
N PRO A 522 -6.44 14.58 -8.24
CA PRO A 522 -6.08 15.77 -7.44
C PRO A 522 -5.81 15.45 -5.96
N GLU A 523 -6.56 14.51 -5.38
CA GLU A 523 -6.39 14.05 -4.01
C GLU A 523 -5.11 13.25 -3.82
N GLY A 524 -4.76 12.40 -4.81
CA GLY A 524 -3.47 11.73 -4.90
C GLY A 524 -2.32 12.74 -4.91
N HIS A 525 -2.38 13.74 -5.80
CA HIS A 525 -1.40 14.82 -5.87
C HIS A 525 -1.28 15.60 -4.56
N ALA A 526 -2.40 15.96 -3.93
CA ALA A 526 -2.42 16.70 -2.67
C ALA A 526 -1.80 15.90 -1.52
N LYS A 527 -2.14 14.60 -1.41
CA LYS A 527 -1.56 13.71 -0.41
C LYS A 527 -0.07 13.54 -0.64
N PHE A 528 0.35 13.35 -1.89
CA PHE A 528 1.76 13.19 -2.22
C PHE A 528 2.56 14.45 -1.88
N ARG A 529 2.06 15.62 -2.27
CA ARG A 529 2.63 16.92 -1.88
C ARG A 529 2.82 17.04 -0.37
N ARG A 530 1.79 16.70 0.40
CA ARG A 530 1.86 16.78 1.88
C ARG A 530 2.90 15.85 2.47
N VAL A 531 3.05 14.64 1.92
CA VAL A 531 4.08 13.69 2.35
C VAL A 531 5.49 14.20 2.01
N LEU A 532 5.71 14.67 0.78
CA LEU A 532 7.00 15.22 0.36
C LEU A 532 7.38 16.47 1.16
N LYS A 533 6.43 17.40 1.36
CA LYS A 533 6.62 18.55 2.24
C LYS A 533 7.00 18.15 3.64
N ALA A 534 6.26 17.22 4.25
CA ALA A 534 6.55 16.76 5.60
C ALA A 534 7.97 16.19 5.71
N TRP A 535 8.41 15.47 4.68
CA TRP A 535 9.76 14.94 4.62
C TRP A 535 10.82 16.04 4.49
N VAL A 536 10.67 16.98 3.56
CA VAL A 536 11.61 18.09 3.35
C VAL A 536 11.73 18.96 4.61
N VAL A 537 10.62 19.30 5.25
CA VAL A 537 10.60 20.10 6.49
C VAL A 537 11.25 19.34 7.65
N SER A 538 11.10 18.02 7.71
CA SER A 538 11.71 17.20 8.77
C SER A 538 13.21 16.96 8.57
N HIS A 539 13.77 17.31 7.41
CA HIS A 539 15.17 17.10 7.07
C HIS A 539 15.76 18.39 6.47
N PRO A 540 16.01 19.43 7.29
CA PRO A 540 16.42 20.76 6.81
C PRO A 540 17.78 20.76 6.10
N ASP A 541 18.60 19.75 6.37
CA ASP A 541 19.90 19.55 5.72
C ASP A 541 19.77 19.01 4.28
N LEU A 542 18.55 18.63 3.87
CA LEU A 542 18.24 17.99 2.60
C LEU A 542 17.41 18.89 1.68
N VAL A 543 17.60 18.73 0.37
CA VAL A 543 16.86 19.48 -0.66
C VAL A 543 16.05 18.53 -1.53
N TYR A 544 14.89 18.99 -1.99
CA TYR A 544 14.08 18.24 -2.96
C TYR A 544 14.72 18.26 -4.36
N TRP A 545 14.85 17.10 -5.00
CA TRP A 545 15.34 16.92 -6.37
C TRP A 545 14.32 16.20 -7.25
N GLN A 546 14.41 16.38 -8.58
CA GLN A 546 13.55 15.70 -9.54
C GLN A 546 13.79 14.17 -9.51
N GLY A 547 12.72 13.36 -9.48
CA GLY A 547 12.75 11.92 -9.23
C GLY A 547 12.34 11.52 -7.80
N LEU A 548 12.24 12.48 -6.88
CA LEU A 548 11.73 12.29 -5.52
C LEU A 548 10.22 12.06 -5.43
N ASP A 549 9.50 12.54 -6.45
CA ASP A 549 8.12 12.25 -6.75
C ASP A 549 7.87 10.75 -7.01
N SER A 550 8.88 9.91 -7.15
CA SER A 550 8.71 8.45 -7.22
C SER A 550 8.92 7.74 -5.86
N LEU A 551 8.65 8.44 -4.75
CA LEU A 551 8.73 8.00 -3.32
C LEU A 551 10.14 7.76 -2.72
N CYS A 552 11.22 8.22 -3.33
CA CYS A 552 12.59 7.84 -2.91
C CYS A 552 13.35 8.83 -2.01
N ALA A 553 12.67 9.78 -1.36
CA ALA A 553 13.34 10.85 -0.61
C ALA A 553 14.34 10.40 0.48
N PRO A 554 14.09 9.37 1.30
CA PRO A 554 15.09 8.88 2.26
C PRO A 554 16.34 8.28 1.61
N PHE A 555 16.27 7.82 0.36
CA PHE A 555 17.38 7.19 -0.35
C PHE A 555 18.25 8.20 -1.11
N LEU A 556 17.73 9.40 -1.37
CA LEU A 556 18.38 10.39 -2.23
C LEU A 556 19.60 11.04 -1.57
N TYR A 557 19.56 11.36 -0.26
CA TYR A 557 20.74 11.96 0.38
C TYR A 557 21.92 11.01 0.56
N LEU A 558 21.66 9.70 0.59
CA LEU A 558 22.73 8.72 0.74
C LEU A 558 23.52 8.44 -0.53
N ASN A 559 22.94 8.74 -1.69
CA ASN A 559 23.43 8.19 -2.95
C ASN A 559 23.63 9.20 -4.07
N PHE A 560 23.26 10.49 -3.93
CA PHE A 560 23.28 11.42 -5.07
C PHE A 560 24.68 11.75 -5.62
N ASN A 561 25.73 11.68 -4.79
CA ASN A 561 27.12 11.92 -5.20
C ASN A 561 28.06 10.75 -4.89
N ASN A 562 27.51 9.57 -4.64
CA ASN A 562 28.36 8.44 -4.30
C ASN A 562 28.83 7.78 -5.60
N GLU A 563 29.77 8.42 -6.29
CA GLU A 563 30.58 7.77 -7.34
C GLU A 563 31.12 6.43 -6.81
N GLU A 564 31.35 6.32 -5.49
CA GLU A 564 31.63 5.09 -4.76
C GLU A 564 30.57 3.99 -5.01
N TYR A 565 29.28 4.32 -4.95
CA TYR A 565 28.16 3.38 -5.13
C TYR A 565 28.14 2.81 -6.55
N LEU A 566 28.26 3.66 -7.58
CA LEU A 566 28.34 3.22 -8.97
C LEU A 566 29.64 2.47 -9.27
N THR A 567 30.74 2.84 -8.62
CA THR A 567 32.02 2.12 -8.71
C THR A 567 31.88 0.72 -8.12
N VAL A 568 31.29 0.58 -6.93
CA VAL A 568 30.99 -0.73 -6.33
C VAL A 568 30.04 -1.53 -7.23
N PHE A 569 29.05 -0.89 -7.86
CA PHE A 569 28.19 -1.58 -8.82
C PHE A 569 28.98 -2.08 -10.05
N SER A 570 29.91 -1.29 -10.60
CA SER A 570 30.80 -1.72 -11.68
C SER A 570 31.64 -2.94 -11.27
N GLN A 571 32.22 -2.91 -10.07
CA GLN A 571 32.96 -4.05 -9.49
C GLN A 571 32.05 -5.28 -9.30
N MET A 572 30.77 -5.08 -8.97
CA MET A 572 29.79 -6.16 -8.85
C MET A 572 29.45 -6.79 -10.21
N ILE A 573 29.38 -6.01 -11.28
CA ILE A 573 29.24 -6.54 -12.65
C ILE A 573 30.48 -7.37 -12.99
N ALA A 574 31.69 -6.85 -12.77
CA ALA A 574 32.94 -7.58 -13.01
C ALA A 574 33.04 -8.86 -12.18
N PHE A 575 32.58 -8.82 -10.94
CA PHE A 575 32.58 -9.97 -10.03
C PHE A 575 31.63 -11.08 -10.49
N HIS A 576 30.44 -10.77 -11.03
CA HIS A 576 29.47 -11.80 -11.42
C HIS A 576 29.48 -12.17 -12.90
N ASP A 577 29.72 -11.20 -13.79
CA ASP A 577 29.80 -11.38 -15.25
C ASP A 577 30.99 -10.59 -15.83
N PRO A 578 32.22 -11.12 -15.71
CA PRO A 578 33.43 -10.44 -16.19
C PRO A 578 33.43 -10.25 -17.70
N GLU A 579 32.79 -11.14 -18.47
CA GLU A 579 32.70 -11.00 -19.93
C GLU A 579 31.87 -9.78 -20.32
N LEU A 580 30.69 -9.62 -19.69
CA LEU A 580 29.86 -8.44 -19.89
C LEU A 580 30.57 -7.17 -19.41
N SER A 581 31.22 -7.21 -18.23
CA SER A 581 31.95 -6.07 -17.69
C SER A 581 33.07 -5.60 -18.64
N ASN A 582 33.87 -6.53 -19.17
CA ASN A 582 34.94 -6.21 -20.11
C ASN A 582 34.39 -5.56 -21.37
N HIS A 583 33.34 -6.13 -21.97
CA HIS A 583 32.70 -5.56 -23.16
C HIS A 583 32.18 -4.14 -22.92
N LEU A 584 31.43 -3.93 -21.83
CA LEU A 584 30.88 -2.60 -21.50
C LEU A 584 31.98 -1.56 -21.26
N ASN A 585 33.09 -1.95 -20.63
CA ASN A 585 34.25 -1.09 -20.43
C ASN A 585 34.97 -0.78 -21.76
N GLU A 586 35.11 -1.77 -22.66
CA GLU A 586 35.73 -1.59 -23.98
C GLU A 586 34.97 -0.58 -24.85
N ILE A 587 33.63 -0.60 -24.80
CA ILE A 587 32.79 0.35 -25.55
C ILE A 587 32.56 1.68 -24.80
N GLY A 588 33.11 1.85 -23.59
CA GLY A 588 32.92 3.04 -22.76
C GLY A 588 31.51 3.24 -22.21
N PHE A 589 30.71 2.17 -22.10
CA PHE A 589 29.34 2.20 -21.60
C PHE A 589 29.29 1.93 -20.08
N ILE A 590 29.60 2.97 -19.30
CA ILE A 590 29.73 2.89 -17.84
C ILE A 590 28.38 3.03 -17.11
N PRO A 591 28.25 2.49 -15.88
CA PRO A 591 27.01 2.56 -15.09
C PRO A 591 26.41 3.95 -14.89
N ASP A 592 27.22 5.00 -14.85
CA ASP A 592 26.79 6.41 -14.73
C ASP A 592 25.78 6.81 -15.82
N LEU A 593 25.82 6.16 -16.99
CA LEU A 593 24.93 6.48 -18.10
C LEU A 593 23.52 5.89 -17.96
N TYR A 594 23.34 4.82 -17.18
CA TYR A 594 22.08 4.06 -17.17
C TYR A 594 21.57 3.67 -15.77
N ALA A 595 22.45 3.50 -14.78
CA ALA A 595 22.11 2.94 -13.47
C ALA A 595 21.72 4.00 -12.43
N ILE A 596 22.01 5.28 -12.68
CA ILE A 596 21.58 6.40 -11.81
C ILE A 596 20.07 6.34 -11.54
N PRO A 597 19.18 6.36 -12.56
CA PRO A 597 17.73 6.32 -12.31
C PRO A 597 17.31 5.04 -11.59
N TRP A 598 18.02 3.92 -11.79
CA TRP A 598 17.69 2.65 -11.15
C TRP A 598 17.84 2.72 -9.63
N PHE A 599 19.00 3.15 -9.15
CA PHE A 599 19.27 3.21 -7.71
C PHE A 599 18.65 4.44 -7.04
N LEU A 600 18.53 5.55 -7.78
CA LEU A 600 17.91 6.77 -7.27
C LEU A 600 16.41 6.58 -7.02
N THR A 601 15.73 5.87 -7.91
CA THR A 601 14.28 5.63 -7.81
C THR A 601 13.95 4.25 -7.28
N MET A 602 14.94 3.47 -6.81
CA MET A 602 14.74 2.07 -6.40
C MET A 602 13.92 1.28 -7.44
N PHE A 603 14.27 1.50 -8.71
CA PHE A 603 13.71 0.96 -9.94
C PHE A 603 12.31 1.46 -10.33
N THR A 604 11.64 2.31 -9.55
CA THR A 604 10.24 2.72 -9.77
C THR A 604 10.02 3.54 -11.04
N HIS A 605 11.05 4.25 -11.52
CA HIS A 605 10.98 4.95 -12.81
C HIS A 605 11.07 4.00 -14.01
N VAL A 606 11.64 2.81 -13.81
CA VAL A 606 11.92 1.85 -14.89
C VAL A 606 10.78 0.85 -15.06
N PHE A 607 10.20 0.38 -13.96
CA PHE A 607 9.15 -0.63 -13.99
C PHE A 607 7.79 -0.09 -13.52
N PRO A 608 6.68 -0.59 -14.08
CA PRO A 608 5.34 -0.27 -13.59
C PRO A 608 5.13 -0.77 -12.16
N LEU A 609 4.21 -0.14 -11.42
CA LEU A 609 4.00 -0.39 -9.99
C LEU A 609 3.77 -1.86 -9.63
N HIS A 610 3.01 -2.62 -10.42
CA HIS A 610 2.77 -4.04 -10.15
C HIS A 610 4.05 -4.90 -10.19
N LYS A 611 5.00 -4.56 -11.07
CA LYS A 611 6.34 -5.19 -11.12
C LYS A 611 7.19 -4.76 -9.92
N ILE A 612 7.08 -3.49 -9.53
CA ILE A 612 7.79 -2.93 -8.38
C ILE A 612 7.35 -3.58 -7.07
N PHE A 613 6.06 -3.84 -6.87
CA PHE A 613 5.58 -4.48 -5.65
C PHE A 613 6.25 -5.84 -5.41
N HIS A 614 6.33 -6.67 -6.45
CA HIS A 614 7.04 -7.95 -6.36
C HIS A 614 8.54 -7.77 -6.09
N LEU A 615 9.19 -6.82 -6.76
CA LEU A 615 10.60 -6.54 -6.53
C LEU A 615 10.86 -6.07 -5.08
N TRP A 616 9.99 -5.18 -4.56
CA TRP A 616 10.11 -4.59 -3.24
C TRP A 616 9.77 -5.54 -2.09
N ASP A 617 8.87 -6.50 -2.31
CA ASP A 617 8.61 -7.59 -1.36
C ASP A 617 9.92 -8.33 -0.99
N THR A 618 10.85 -8.48 -1.95
CA THR A 618 12.19 -9.05 -1.69
C THR A 618 13.20 -8.00 -1.26
N LEU A 619 13.19 -6.81 -1.88
CA LEU A 619 14.15 -5.74 -1.61
C LEU A 619 14.15 -5.33 -0.14
N LEU A 620 12.97 -5.21 0.46
CA LEU A 620 12.79 -4.82 1.88
C LEU A 620 13.25 -5.89 2.87
N LEU A 621 13.48 -7.13 2.40
CA LEU A 621 14.02 -8.22 3.22
C LEU A 621 15.54 -8.29 3.16
N GLY A 622 16.14 -7.71 2.12
CA GLY A 622 17.59 -7.59 1.93
C GLY A 622 18.17 -6.40 2.69
N ASN A 623 19.50 -6.35 2.74
CA ASN A 623 20.23 -5.21 3.29
C ASN A 623 20.58 -4.19 2.17
N SER A 624 21.35 -3.16 2.50
CA SER A 624 21.64 -2.06 1.57
C SER A 624 22.46 -2.45 0.32
N SER A 625 22.96 -3.68 0.23
CA SER A 625 23.68 -4.18 -0.95
C SER A 625 22.83 -5.01 -1.91
N PHE A 626 21.63 -5.41 -1.50
CA PHE A 626 20.71 -6.17 -2.35
C PHE A 626 20.32 -5.45 -3.67
N PRO A 627 20.14 -4.11 -3.71
CA PRO A 627 19.88 -3.41 -4.97
C PRO A 627 20.94 -3.63 -6.05
N PHE A 628 22.22 -3.80 -5.69
CA PHE A 628 23.27 -4.14 -6.66
C PHE A 628 23.00 -5.47 -7.35
N CYS A 629 22.52 -6.47 -6.59
CA CYS A 629 22.21 -7.79 -7.13
C CYS A 629 21.02 -7.73 -8.10
N ILE A 630 20.03 -6.88 -7.84
CA ILE A 630 18.93 -6.61 -8.78
C ILE A 630 19.48 -5.96 -10.06
N GLY A 631 20.33 -4.94 -9.95
CA GLY A 631 20.94 -4.28 -11.11
C GLY A 631 21.73 -5.26 -11.99
N VAL A 632 22.53 -6.14 -11.38
CA VAL A 632 23.28 -7.19 -12.11
C VAL A 632 22.32 -8.21 -12.75
N ALA A 633 21.26 -8.62 -12.06
CA ALA A 633 20.27 -9.56 -12.63
C ALA A 633 19.56 -8.97 -13.86
N ILE A 634 19.21 -7.67 -13.85
CA ILE A 634 18.65 -6.98 -15.02
C ILE A 634 19.64 -7.03 -16.19
N LEU A 635 20.92 -6.72 -15.94
CA LEU A 635 21.97 -6.79 -16.96
C LEU A 635 22.16 -8.21 -17.50
N GLN A 636 22.08 -9.24 -16.65
CA GLN A 636 22.18 -10.65 -17.06
C GLN A 636 21.02 -11.10 -17.95
N GLN A 637 19.81 -10.57 -17.77
CA GLN A 637 18.70 -10.84 -18.68
C GLN A 637 18.88 -10.17 -20.05
N LEU A 638 19.56 -9.02 -20.10
CA LEU A 638 19.87 -8.29 -21.33
C LEU A 638 21.20 -8.69 -21.97
N ARG A 639 21.94 -9.61 -21.34
CA ARG A 639 23.33 -9.96 -21.64
C ARG A 639 23.59 -10.20 -23.12
N ASP A 640 22.82 -11.07 -23.76
CA ASP A 640 23.05 -11.45 -25.16
C ASP A 640 22.89 -10.25 -26.11
N ARG A 641 21.97 -9.33 -25.80
CA ARG A 641 21.77 -8.10 -26.57
C ARG A 641 22.87 -7.07 -26.29
N LEU A 642 23.37 -6.99 -25.06
CA LEU A 642 24.45 -6.07 -24.71
C LEU A 642 25.77 -6.47 -25.37
N LEU A 643 26.11 -7.76 -25.32
CA LEU A 643 27.33 -8.29 -25.94
C LEU A 643 27.33 -8.18 -27.47
N ALA A 644 26.15 -8.18 -28.10
CA ALA A 644 26.02 -8.05 -29.55
C ALA A 644 26.12 -6.60 -30.06
N ASN A 645 26.08 -5.60 -29.17
CA ASN A 645 25.84 -4.21 -29.53
C ASN A 645 26.99 -3.28 -29.08
N GLY A 646 27.14 -2.16 -29.79
CA GLY A 646 28.06 -1.08 -29.43
C GLY A 646 27.42 -0.03 -28.51
N PHE A 647 28.13 1.07 -28.29
CA PHE A 647 27.71 2.15 -27.37
C PHE A 647 26.34 2.74 -27.71
N ASN A 648 26.09 3.10 -28.97
CA ASN A 648 24.86 3.78 -29.38
C ASN A 648 23.64 2.87 -29.28
N GLU A 649 23.78 1.61 -29.69
CA GLU A 649 22.72 0.61 -29.62
C GLU A 649 22.38 0.26 -28.16
N CYS A 650 23.38 0.25 -27.28
CA CYS A 650 23.15 0.12 -25.83
C CYS A 650 22.37 1.32 -25.28
N ILE A 651 22.69 2.57 -25.64
CA ILE A 651 21.91 3.74 -25.21
C ILE A 651 20.42 3.62 -25.62
N LEU A 652 20.15 3.17 -26.84
CA LEU A 652 18.78 2.95 -27.32
C LEU A 652 18.07 1.83 -26.55
N LEU A 653 18.78 0.74 -26.25
CA LEU A 653 18.25 -0.39 -25.48
C LEU A 653 17.78 0.01 -24.08
N PHE A 654 18.48 0.92 -23.40
CA PHE A 654 18.09 1.38 -22.06
C PHE A 654 17.07 2.52 -22.08
N SER A 655 16.97 3.25 -23.19
CA SER A 655 15.92 4.26 -23.38
C SER A 655 14.54 3.62 -23.56
N ASP A 656 14.49 2.45 -24.22
CA ASP A 656 13.28 1.62 -24.38
C ASP A 656 13.57 0.20 -23.86
N LEU A 657 13.55 0.06 -22.53
CA LEU A 657 13.97 -1.17 -21.86
C LEU A 657 13.05 -2.33 -22.28
N PRO A 658 13.61 -3.44 -22.78
CA PRO A 658 12.83 -4.63 -23.10
C PRO A 658 12.09 -5.17 -21.89
N GLU A 659 11.08 -6.00 -22.12
CA GLU A 659 10.36 -6.62 -21.02
C GLU A 659 11.28 -7.50 -20.16
N ILE A 660 11.44 -7.10 -18.89
CA ILE A 660 12.16 -7.86 -17.87
C ILE A 660 11.19 -8.78 -17.13
N ASP A 661 11.60 -10.04 -16.96
CA ASP A 661 10.93 -11.01 -16.09
C ASP A 661 11.36 -10.76 -14.64
N ILE A 662 10.43 -10.25 -13.84
CA ILE A 662 10.68 -9.88 -12.45
C ILE A 662 10.85 -11.11 -11.56
N GLU A 663 10.13 -12.21 -11.82
CA GLU A 663 10.28 -13.43 -11.03
C GLU A 663 11.67 -14.05 -11.24
N ARG A 664 12.12 -14.08 -12.49
CA ARG A 664 13.50 -14.43 -12.81
C ARG A 664 14.50 -13.47 -12.17
N CYS A 665 14.26 -12.16 -12.22
CA CYS A 665 15.14 -11.14 -11.64
C CYS A 665 15.30 -11.29 -10.12
N VAL A 666 14.20 -11.53 -9.40
CA VAL A 666 14.20 -11.79 -7.96
C VAL A 666 14.98 -13.07 -7.64
N ARG A 667 14.73 -14.16 -8.35
CA ARG A 667 15.44 -15.43 -8.14
C ARG A 667 16.95 -15.30 -8.41
N GLU A 668 17.32 -14.63 -9.50
CA GLU A 668 18.73 -14.40 -9.86
C GLU A 668 19.41 -13.46 -8.85
N SER A 669 18.77 -12.36 -8.44
CA SER A 669 19.33 -11.43 -7.44
C SER A 669 19.55 -12.08 -6.08
N VAL A 670 18.66 -12.96 -5.61
CA VAL A 670 18.88 -13.76 -4.39
C VAL A 670 20.08 -14.69 -4.54
N ASN A 671 20.23 -15.35 -5.68
CA ASN A 671 21.39 -16.21 -5.95
C ASN A 671 22.70 -15.38 -5.97
N LEU A 672 22.71 -14.25 -6.68
CA LEU A 672 23.85 -13.33 -6.71
C LEU A 672 24.23 -12.85 -5.31
N PHE A 673 23.23 -12.48 -4.50
CA PHE A 673 23.42 -12.05 -3.12
C PHE A 673 24.07 -13.15 -2.26
N CYS A 674 23.62 -14.40 -2.37
CA CYS A 674 24.19 -15.54 -1.63
C CYS A 674 25.65 -15.86 -1.99
N TRP A 675 26.10 -15.47 -3.19
CA TRP A 675 27.49 -15.66 -3.65
C TRP A 675 28.38 -14.44 -3.45
N THR A 676 27.84 -13.33 -2.98
CA THR A 676 28.56 -12.08 -2.77
C THR A 676 29.02 -11.99 -1.31
N PRO A 677 30.33 -11.94 -1.02
CA PRO A 677 30.82 -11.64 0.33
C PRO A 677 30.29 -10.29 0.81
N LYS A 678 29.89 -10.17 2.08
CA LYS A 678 29.26 -8.94 2.60
C LYS A 678 30.17 -7.72 2.44
N SER A 679 31.44 -7.89 2.80
CA SER A 679 32.49 -6.88 2.70
C SER A 679 32.83 -6.46 1.28
N ALA A 680 32.47 -7.26 0.25
CA ALA A 680 32.66 -6.89 -1.15
C ALA A 680 31.87 -5.62 -1.53
N THR A 681 30.76 -5.39 -0.85
CA THR A 681 29.84 -4.26 -1.09
C THR A 681 30.01 -3.11 -0.08
N TYR A 682 31.11 -3.12 0.69
CA TYR A 682 31.44 -2.06 1.63
C TYR A 682 31.56 -0.70 0.92
N ARG A 683 31.02 0.34 1.58
CA ARG A 683 31.07 1.74 1.16
C ARG A 683 31.37 2.60 2.37
N GLN A 684 32.31 3.53 2.26
CA GLN A 684 32.71 4.43 3.32
C GLN A 684 31.58 5.39 3.72
N HIS A 685 30.77 5.84 2.75
CA HIS A 685 29.74 6.85 2.95
C HIS A 685 28.31 6.30 3.08
N ALA A 686 28.14 4.99 3.27
CA ALA A 686 26.83 4.44 3.60
C ALA A 686 26.48 4.70 5.09
N GLN A 687 25.19 4.67 5.44
CA GLN A 687 24.70 5.30 6.69
C GLN A 687 25.43 4.86 7.95
N PRO A 688 25.65 5.77 8.92
CA PRO A 688 26.14 5.39 10.23
C PRO A 688 25.14 4.45 10.93
N PRO A 689 25.62 3.55 11.80
CA PRO A 689 24.76 2.60 12.51
C PRO A 689 23.67 3.33 13.28
N LYS A 690 22.43 2.82 13.21
CA LYS A 690 21.32 3.33 14.03
C LYS A 690 21.75 3.30 15.50
N GLN A 691 21.74 4.45 16.18
CA GLN A 691 21.93 4.50 17.63
C GLN A 691 20.91 3.57 18.27
N ALA A 692 21.39 2.61 19.06
CA ALA A 692 20.53 1.73 19.84
C ALA A 692 19.66 2.61 20.74
N SER A 693 18.34 2.54 20.59
CA SER A 693 17.43 3.11 21.57
C SER A 693 17.74 2.47 22.92
N ASP A 694 18.00 3.29 23.94
CA ASP A 694 18.18 2.87 25.33
C ASP A 694 16.97 2.06 25.81
N GLY A 695 17.03 0.75 25.61
CA GLY A 695 16.04 -0.22 26.03
C GLY A 695 16.77 -1.50 26.37
N SER A 696 16.81 -1.82 27.66
CA SER A 696 17.42 -3.03 28.24
C SER A 696 16.63 -4.30 27.89
N GLY A 697 16.44 -4.55 26.59
CA GLY A 697 15.94 -5.80 26.05
C GLY A 697 17.09 -6.68 25.56
N SER A 698 17.02 -7.97 25.85
CA SER A 698 17.92 -9.02 25.38
C SER A 698 18.36 -8.79 23.92
N ARG A 699 19.68 -8.81 23.66
CA ARG A 699 20.26 -8.83 22.31
C ARG A 699 19.94 -10.19 21.66
N ASP A 700 18.69 -10.41 21.27
CA ASP A 700 18.29 -11.61 20.56
C ASP A 700 18.50 -11.45 19.05
N SER A 701 19.24 -12.41 18.51
CA SER A 701 19.73 -12.57 17.14
C SER A 701 19.04 -11.73 16.05
N MET A 702 19.67 -10.61 15.67
CA MET A 702 19.39 -9.99 14.37
C MET A 702 19.91 -10.94 13.29
N SER A 703 19.05 -11.37 12.37
CA SER A 703 19.40 -12.38 11.37
C SER A 703 20.59 -11.90 10.49
N CYS A 704 21.50 -12.81 10.16
CA CYS A 704 22.70 -12.57 9.35
C CYS A 704 22.41 -11.90 7.97
N PHE A 705 21.16 -11.94 7.50
CA PHE A 705 20.76 -11.40 6.20
C PHE A 705 20.31 -9.93 6.22
N THR A 706 20.07 -9.35 7.40
CA THR A 706 19.45 -8.02 7.55
C THR A 706 20.42 -6.94 8.04
N ALA A 707 21.54 -7.33 8.68
CA ALA A 707 22.55 -6.37 9.11
C ALA A 707 23.44 -5.97 7.92
N ASP A 708 23.62 -4.66 7.72
CA ASP A 708 24.66 -4.18 6.83
C ASP A 708 26.04 -4.50 7.42
N TYR A 709 27.03 -4.74 6.57
CA TYR A 709 28.40 -4.97 7.03
C TYR A 709 28.90 -3.80 7.89
N GLN A 710 28.42 -2.59 7.63
CA GLN A 710 28.80 -1.37 8.34
C GLN A 710 28.20 -1.25 9.74
N ASP A 711 27.15 -2.02 10.05
CA ASP A 711 26.52 -2.06 11.38
C ASP A 711 27.29 -2.97 12.36
N ALA A 712 28.20 -3.81 11.86
CA ALA A 712 29.00 -4.70 12.69
C ALA A 712 30.09 -3.90 13.46
N PRO A 713 30.41 -4.27 14.71
CA PRO A 713 31.48 -3.62 15.46
C PRO A 713 32.81 -3.80 14.72
N LYS A 714 33.48 -2.68 14.41
CA LYS A 714 34.75 -2.70 13.68
C LYS A 714 35.83 -3.41 14.52
N SER A 715 36.46 -4.41 13.94
CA SER A 715 37.63 -5.10 14.48
C SER A 715 38.87 -4.82 13.62
N ASP A 716 40.05 -5.25 14.08
CA ASP A 716 41.29 -5.18 13.29
C ASP A 716 41.24 -6.04 12.01
N LEU A 717 40.27 -6.95 11.90
CA LEU A 717 40.04 -7.83 10.75
C LEU A 717 39.00 -7.26 9.77
N SER A 718 38.31 -6.18 10.15
CA SER A 718 37.35 -5.50 9.30
C SER A 718 38.05 -4.78 8.12
N ARG A 719 37.28 -4.44 7.09
CA ARG A 719 37.77 -3.73 5.89
C ARG A 719 38.05 -2.25 6.20
N ASP A 720 39.17 -1.74 5.69
CA ASP A 720 39.53 -0.32 5.79
C ASP A 720 38.84 0.52 4.70
N SER A 721 38.64 1.80 4.96
CA SER A 721 38.20 2.77 3.94
C SER A 721 39.31 3.04 2.94
N ILE A 722 38.95 3.14 1.65
CA ILE A 722 39.88 3.38 0.54
C ILE A 722 39.48 4.69 -0.13
N GLN A 723 40.45 5.46 -0.62
CA GLN A 723 40.18 6.67 -1.39
C GLN A 723 39.44 6.34 -2.68
N LEU A 724 38.50 7.20 -3.08
CA LEU A 724 37.64 6.97 -4.24
C LEU A 724 38.42 6.75 -5.54
N ASN A 725 39.54 7.46 -5.74
CA ASN A 725 40.40 7.29 -6.91
C ASN A 725 41.00 5.88 -6.99
N ASP A 726 41.43 5.33 -5.85
CA ASP A 726 41.98 3.98 -5.78
C ASP A 726 40.88 2.93 -5.98
N LEU A 727 39.69 3.17 -5.44
CA LEU A 727 38.53 2.30 -5.65
C LEU A 727 38.12 2.25 -7.14
N LYS A 728 38.09 3.41 -7.82
CA LYS A 728 37.82 3.51 -9.27
C LYS A 728 38.87 2.81 -10.13
N ALA A 729 40.11 2.73 -9.66
CA ALA A 729 41.19 2.04 -10.36
C ALA A 729 41.10 0.50 -10.21
N GLU A 730 40.37 0.00 -9.22
CA GLU A 730 40.22 -1.44 -8.95
C GLU A 730 38.98 -2.01 -9.66
N VAL A 731 39.20 -3.04 -10.49
CA VAL A 731 38.11 -3.75 -11.21
C VAL A 731 37.41 -4.76 -10.31
N SER A 732 38.13 -5.36 -9.35
CA SER A 732 37.62 -6.40 -8.46
C SER A 732 37.36 -5.86 -7.06
N PRO A 733 36.27 -6.30 -6.39
CA PRO A 733 35.98 -5.85 -5.03
C PRO A 733 36.95 -6.44 -3.99
N ARG A 734 37.09 -5.78 -2.84
CA ARG A 734 37.87 -6.28 -1.71
C ARG A 734 37.02 -7.05 -0.71
N ILE A 735 37.59 -8.09 -0.12
CA ILE A 735 37.00 -8.90 0.96
C ILE A 735 37.73 -8.65 2.28
N SER A 736 37.02 -8.58 3.40
CA SER A 736 37.60 -8.47 4.73
C SER A 736 38.23 -9.78 5.20
N ALA A 737 39.11 -9.70 6.20
CA ALA A 737 39.68 -10.90 6.80
C ALA A 737 38.62 -11.72 7.55
N GLU A 738 37.61 -11.07 8.14
CA GLU A 738 36.47 -11.71 8.80
C GLU A 738 35.65 -12.56 7.82
N ASP A 739 35.21 -11.97 6.70
CA ASP A 739 34.46 -12.69 5.67
C ASP A 739 35.28 -13.84 5.09
N LEU A 740 36.60 -13.65 4.92
CA LEU A 740 37.49 -14.71 4.45
C LEU A 740 37.55 -15.88 5.44
N ILE A 741 37.66 -15.61 6.74
CA ILE A 741 37.71 -16.64 7.79
C ILE A 741 36.38 -17.40 7.87
N ASP A 742 35.26 -16.67 7.87
CA ASP A 742 33.92 -17.23 7.93
C ASP A 742 33.62 -18.12 6.70
N LEU A 743 34.01 -17.68 5.51
CA LEU A 743 33.79 -18.43 4.27
C LEU A 743 34.75 -19.62 4.10
N CYS A 744 35.96 -19.56 4.69
CA CYS A 744 36.92 -20.67 4.68
C CYS A 744 36.66 -21.71 5.80
N GLU A 745 35.74 -21.46 6.74
CA GLU A 745 35.54 -22.29 7.94
C GLU A 745 36.84 -22.51 8.76
N LEU A 746 37.74 -21.51 8.83
CA LEU A 746 39.08 -21.65 9.44
C LEU A 746 39.06 -21.68 10.98
N THR A 747 37.95 -21.31 11.61
CA THR A 747 37.70 -21.47 13.03
C THR A 747 36.90 -22.76 13.26
N GLY A 748 37.32 -23.58 14.23
CA GLY A 748 36.59 -24.79 14.61
C GLY A 748 35.13 -24.51 15.04
N PRO A 749 34.29 -25.53 15.28
CA PRO A 749 32.84 -25.38 15.49
C PRO A 749 32.50 -24.73 16.84
N SER A 750 32.77 -23.44 16.98
CA SER A 750 32.41 -22.60 18.11
C SER A 750 32.45 -21.14 17.66
N HIS A 751 31.30 -20.63 17.17
CA HIS A 751 30.70 -19.37 17.64
C HIS A 751 29.44 -18.91 16.90
N PHE A 752 29.02 -19.56 15.81
CA PHE A 752 27.69 -19.30 15.22
C PHE A 752 27.01 -20.62 14.82
N LYS A 753 26.03 -21.07 15.62
CA LYS A 753 25.16 -22.20 15.27
C LYS A 753 23.85 -21.66 14.67
N THR A 754 23.59 -22.02 13.42
CA THR A 754 22.30 -22.63 13.05
C THR A 754 22.58 -23.95 12.34
N PRO A 755 21.99 -25.07 12.79
CA PRO A 755 22.30 -26.39 12.26
C PRO A 755 21.46 -26.65 11.01
N THR A 756 21.99 -26.39 9.82
CA THR A 756 21.56 -27.19 8.65
C THR A 756 22.38 -28.47 8.65
N LYS A 757 21.71 -29.62 8.63
CA LYS A 757 22.33 -30.96 8.53
C LYS A 757 23.36 -30.95 7.39
N LYS A 758 24.66 -30.94 7.73
CA LYS A 758 25.74 -31.09 6.75
C LYS A 758 25.72 -32.53 6.21
N THR A 759 25.40 -32.68 4.92
CA THR A 759 25.85 -33.82 4.13
C THR A 759 27.36 -33.68 3.93
N LYS A 760 28.13 -34.68 4.39
CA LYS A 760 29.59 -34.76 4.22
C LYS A 760 29.94 -34.98 2.74
N SER A 761 29.91 -33.94 1.89
CA SER A 761 30.44 -33.95 0.51
C SER A 761 30.16 -32.61 -0.22
N SER A 762 30.78 -31.50 0.17
CA SER A 762 30.80 -30.31 -0.71
C SER A 762 32.21 -29.74 -0.84
N LYS A 763 32.68 -29.60 -2.08
CA LYS A 763 33.93 -28.91 -2.44
C LYS A 763 33.95 -27.48 -1.81
N PRO A 764 35.12 -26.94 -1.40
CA PRO A 764 35.23 -25.66 -0.68
C PRO A 764 34.69 -24.46 -1.47
N LYS A 765 33.93 -23.57 -0.82
CA LYS A 765 33.20 -22.47 -1.49
C LYS A 765 34.09 -21.39 -2.11
N LEU A 766 35.35 -21.31 -1.70
CA LEU A 766 36.32 -20.36 -2.22
C LEU A 766 37.71 -20.97 -2.40
N LEU A 767 38.56 -20.27 -3.15
CA LEU A 767 39.98 -20.57 -3.32
C LEU A 767 40.82 -19.33 -3.02
N VAL A 768 41.84 -19.48 -2.17
CA VAL A 768 42.81 -18.42 -1.92
C VAL A 768 44.01 -18.59 -2.85
N VAL A 769 44.34 -17.54 -3.61
CA VAL A 769 45.51 -17.47 -4.49
C VAL A 769 46.52 -16.51 -3.89
N ASP A 770 47.61 -17.06 -3.37
CA ASP A 770 48.71 -16.31 -2.80
C ASP A 770 49.74 -15.97 -3.89
N ILE A 771 49.86 -14.68 -4.21
CA ILE A 771 50.73 -14.18 -5.27
C ILE A 771 52.12 -13.76 -4.79
N ARG A 772 52.45 -14.03 -3.53
CA ARG A 772 53.80 -13.80 -2.98
C ARG A 772 54.81 -14.76 -3.61
N ASN A 773 56.09 -14.45 -3.47
CA ASN A 773 57.14 -15.39 -3.87
C ASN A 773 57.02 -16.68 -3.04
N SER A 774 57.55 -17.79 -3.57
CA SER A 774 57.40 -19.10 -2.94
C SER A 774 58.11 -19.19 -1.58
N GLU A 775 59.12 -18.36 -1.33
CA GLU A 775 59.81 -18.31 -0.04
C GLU A 775 58.89 -17.76 1.08
N ASP A 776 58.19 -16.65 0.82
CA ASP A 776 57.22 -16.04 1.73
C ASP A 776 55.97 -16.90 1.93
N PHE A 777 55.56 -17.63 0.90
CA PHE A 777 54.49 -18.62 1.00
C PHE A 777 54.88 -19.78 1.94
N ASN A 778 56.10 -20.30 1.78
CA ASN A 778 56.64 -21.37 2.61
C ASN A 778 56.93 -20.91 4.05
N ARG A 779 57.15 -19.61 4.30
CA ARG A 779 57.27 -19.07 5.67
C ARG A 779 55.94 -19.05 6.43
N GLY A 780 54.82 -19.11 5.73
CA GLY A 780 53.48 -19.18 6.31
C GLY A 780 52.40 -18.73 5.32
N HIS A 781 51.38 -19.57 5.13
CA HIS A 781 50.29 -19.34 4.17
C HIS A 781 48.93 -19.71 4.78
N ILE A 782 47.84 -19.27 4.14
CA ILE A 782 46.48 -19.64 4.57
C ILE A 782 46.22 -21.10 4.18
N SER A 783 45.68 -21.91 5.10
CA SER A 783 45.42 -23.33 4.84
C SER A 783 44.52 -23.51 3.59
N GLY A 784 44.93 -24.41 2.69
CA GLY A 784 44.21 -24.68 1.43
C GLY A 784 44.42 -23.64 0.33
N SER A 785 45.31 -22.66 0.50
CA SER A 785 45.68 -21.72 -0.56
C SER A 785 46.64 -22.33 -1.58
N ILE A 786 46.66 -21.75 -2.78
CA ILE A 786 47.64 -22.08 -3.83
C ILE A 786 48.61 -20.92 -4.02
N ASN A 787 49.87 -21.21 -4.36
CA ASN A 787 50.88 -20.19 -4.66
C ASN A 787 51.01 -19.99 -6.18
N ILE A 788 50.76 -18.77 -6.66
CA ILE A 788 50.99 -18.34 -8.05
C ILE A 788 51.77 -17.02 -8.01
N PRO A 789 53.11 -17.05 -7.94
CA PRO A 789 53.91 -15.84 -7.80
C PRO A 789 53.66 -14.82 -8.90
N PHE A 790 53.43 -13.54 -8.54
CA PHE A 790 53.04 -12.48 -9.48
C PHE A 790 53.97 -12.37 -10.70
N GLY A 791 55.30 -12.43 -10.48
CA GLY A 791 56.29 -12.24 -11.53
C GLY A 791 56.40 -13.39 -12.54
N SER A 792 55.76 -14.54 -12.29
CA SER A 792 55.78 -15.72 -13.16
C SER A 792 54.38 -16.24 -13.49
N ALA A 793 53.36 -15.41 -13.32
CA ALA A 793 51.97 -15.82 -13.44
C ALA A 793 51.43 -15.73 -14.88
N PHE A 794 51.92 -14.76 -15.65
CA PHE A 794 51.41 -14.41 -16.98
C PHE A 794 52.52 -14.45 -18.03
N THR A 795 52.16 -14.81 -19.27
CA THR A 795 53.04 -14.70 -20.44
C THR A 795 53.19 -13.23 -20.87
N ALA A 796 54.07 -12.95 -21.82
CA ALA A 796 54.22 -11.61 -22.39
C ALA A 796 52.94 -11.10 -23.08
N GLU A 797 52.11 -12.04 -23.53
CA GLU A 797 50.81 -11.84 -24.18
C GLU A 797 49.65 -11.73 -23.17
N GLY A 798 49.92 -11.83 -21.86
CA GLY A 798 48.92 -11.70 -20.79
C GLY A 798 48.14 -12.98 -20.47
N GLU A 799 48.52 -14.12 -21.04
CA GLU A 799 47.86 -15.41 -20.76
C GLU A 799 48.40 -16.04 -19.47
N LEU A 800 47.55 -16.76 -18.74
CA LEU A 800 47.93 -17.43 -17.50
C LEU A 800 48.82 -18.65 -17.80
N ILE A 801 50.02 -18.71 -17.21
CA ILE A 801 50.97 -19.80 -17.45
C ILE A 801 50.43 -21.12 -16.88
N GLN A 802 50.45 -22.18 -17.69
CA GLN A 802 49.96 -23.50 -17.29
C GLN A 802 50.90 -24.18 -16.28
N CYS A 803 50.38 -24.45 -15.09
CA CYS A 803 51.06 -25.15 -14.00
C CYS A 803 50.02 -25.84 -13.09
N PRO A 804 50.43 -26.74 -12.18
CA PRO A 804 49.48 -27.44 -11.29
C PRO A 804 48.59 -26.49 -10.46
N ALA A 805 49.14 -25.33 -10.05
CA ALA A 805 48.38 -24.31 -9.32
C ALA A 805 47.31 -23.65 -10.22
N THR A 806 47.62 -23.35 -11.48
CA THR A 806 46.64 -22.75 -12.42
C THR A 806 45.59 -23.75 -12.90
N ALA A 807 45.94 -25.04 -13.01
CA ALA A 807 44.95 -26.11 -13.19
C ALA A 807 43.98 -26.22 -12.00
N THR A 808 44.51 -26.04 -10.78
CA THR A 808 43.68 -25.98 -9.56
C THR A 808 42.75 -24.76 -9.63
N LEU A 809 43.27 -23.58 -9.95
CA LEU A 809 42.47 -22.36 -10.16
C LEU A 809 41.34 -22.57 -11.17
N GLN A 810 41.62 -23.23 -12.30
CA GLN A 810 40.64 -23.54 -13.33
C GLN A 810 39.54 -24.49 -12.82
N SER A 811 39.87 -25.46 -11.97
CA SER A 811 38.89 -26.36 -11.35
C SER A 811 37.92 -25.65 -10.38
N PHE A 812 38.28 -24.44 -9.94
CA PHE A 812 37.48 -23.57 -9.08
C PHE A 812 36.74 -22.46 -9.84
N LYS A 813 36.76 -22.46 -11.19
CA LYS A 813 36.04 -21.44 -11.98
C LYS A 813 34.55 -21.39 -11.59
N GLY A 814 34.06 -20.18 -11.32
CA GLY A 814 32.69 -19.95 -10.82
C GLY A 814 32.55 -19.99 -9.29
N ARG A 815 33.62 -20.23 -8.52
CA ARG A 815 33.67 -20.05 -7.06
C ARG A 815 34.36 -18.73 -6.72
N VAL A 816 34.26 -18.30 -5.46
CA VAL A 816 34.95 -17.07 -5.02
C VAL A 816 36.47 -17.33 -5.02
N VAL A 817 37.23 -16.46 -5.70
CA VAL A 817 38.69 -16.52 -5.76
C VAL A 817 39.24 -15.29 -5.03
N VAL A 818 40.03 -15.49 -3.99
CA VAL A 818 40.59 -14.39 -3.19
C VAL A 818 42.09 -14.27 -3.44
N ILE A 819 42.51 -13.14 -4.00
CA ILE A 819 43.91 -12.82 -4.29
C ILE A 819 44.55 -12.22 -3.05
N VAL A 820 45.66 -12.82 -2.62
CA VAL A 820 46.39 -12.44 -1.40
C VAL A 820 47.83 -12.12 -1.73
N GLY A 821 48.34 -11.00 -1.20
CA GLY A 821 49.72 -10.56 -1.40
C GLY A 821 50.18 -9.58 -0.34
N HIS A 822 51.43 -9.10 -0.49
CA HIS A 822 51.99 -8.00 0.33
C HIS A 822 51.74 -6.62 -0.28
N VAL A 823 51.78 -6.52 -1.61
CA VAL A 823 51.66 -5.26 -2.35
C VAL A 823 50.27 -5.19 -2.98
N VAL A 824 49.45 -4.24 -2.52
CA VAL A 824 48.07 -4.05 -2.97
C VAL A 824 47.98 -3.82 -4.49
N LYS A 825 48.92 -3.07 -5.06
CA LYS A 825 48.98 -2.83 -6.51
C LYS A 825 49.17 -4.12 -7.31
N ASN A 826 49.96 -5.07 -6.80
CA ASN A 826 50.19 -6.35 -7.47
C ASN A 826 48.95 -7.24 -7.38
N THR A 827 48.26 -7.25 -6.22
CA THR A 827 47.01 -8.01 -6.07
C THR A 827 45.90 -7.45 -6.95
N ALA A 828 45.77 -6.12 -7.05
CA ALA A 828 44.82 -5.45 -7.93
C ALA A 828 45.10 -5.73 -9.41
N CYS A 829 46.36 -5.61 -9.82
CA CYS A 829 46.78 -5.91 -11.19
C CYS A 829 46.50 -7.38 -11.56
N PHE A 830 46.85 -8.32 -10.67
CA PHE A 830 46.59 -9.75 -10.89
C PHE A 830 45.09 -10.05 -11.01
N ALA A 831 44.28 -9.46 -10.13
CA ALA A 831 42.83 -9.60 -10.17
C ALA A 831 42.23 -9.06 -11.47
N ALA A 832 42.69 -7.87 -11.92
CA ALA A 832 42.26 -7.28 -13.18
C ALA A 832 42.59 -8.18 -14.39
N HIS A 833 43.78 -8.79 -14.43
CA HIS A 833 44.12 -9.75 -15.49
C HIS A 833 43.20 -10.96 -15.48
N LEU A 834 42.88 -11.54 -14.31
CA LEU A 834 41.93 -12.64 -14.20
C LEU A 834 40.54 -12.25 -14.73
N VAL A 835 40.05 -11.06 -14.39
CA VAL A 835 38.77 -10.54 -14.92
C VAL A 835 38.84 -10.38 -16.44
N GLN A 836 39.95 -9.86 -16.99
CA GLN A 836 40.16 -9.70 -18.43
C GLN A 836 40.06 -11.05 -19.18
N ILE A 837 40.62 -12.13 -18.62
CA ILE A 837 40.49 -13.50 -19.15
C ILE A 837 39.19 -14.21 -18.71
N LYS A 838 38.17 -13.45 -18.30
CA LYS A 838 36.81 -13.91 -17.99
C LYS A 838 36.72 -14.89 -16.81
N TYR A 839 37.55 -14.72 -15.77
CA TYR A 839 37.35 -15.40 -14.48
C TYR A 839 36.35 -14.65 -13.61
N PRO A 840 35.20 -15.25 -13.26
CA PRO A 840 34.22 -14.62 -12.39
C PRO A 840 34.66 -14.76 -10.92
N ARG A 841 34.04 -13.93 -10.07
CA ARG A 841 34.08 -13.95 -8.60
C ARG A 841 35.46 -13.76 -8.00
N VAL A 842 36.26 -12.91 -8.62
CA VAL A 842 37.60 -12.54 -8.14
C VAL A 842 37.51 -11.40 -7.14
N CYS A 843 38.10 -11.58 -5.96
CA CYS A 843 38.22 -10.59 -4.88
C CYS A 843 39.68 -10.41 -4.47
N ILE A 844 39.98 -9.29 -3.82
CA ILE A 844 41.29 -9.01 -3.22
C ILE A 844 41.15 -8.98 -1.70
N LEU A 845 42.05 -9.63 -0.96
CA LEU A 845 42.06 -9.51 0.51
C LEU A 845 42.47 -8.11 0.93
N ASP A 846 41.59 -7.42 1.64
CA ASP A 846 41.88 -6.10 2.20
C ASP A 846 43.04 -6.17 3.20
N GLY A 847 43.98 -5.23 3.11
CA GLY A 847 45.22 -5.22 3.92
C GLY A 847 46.19 -6.40 3.68
N GLY A 848 45.87 -7.29 2.72
CA GLY A 848 46.71 -8.41 2.32
C GLY A 848 46.96 -9.44 3.43
N ILE A 849 48.01 -10.27 3.25
CA ILE A 849 48.33 -11.34 4.21
C ILE A 849 48.64 -10.81 5.63
N ASN A 850 49.04 -9.53 5.74
CA ASN A 850 49.40 -8.92 7.02
C ASN A 850 48.21 -8.78 7.96
N LYS A 851 46.97 -8.61 7.45
CA LYS A 851 45.76 -8.61 8.28
C LYS A 851 45.44 -9.97 8.89
N ILE A 852 45.90 -11.06 8.28
CA ILE A 852 45.69 -12.42 8.79
C ILE A 852 46.75 -12.82 9.82
N LYS A 853 47.98 -12.27 9.75
CA LYS A 853 49.09 -12.63 10.65
C LYS A 853 48.73 -12.62 12.16
N PRO A 854 48.02 -11.60 12.70
CA PRO A 854 47.68 -11.55 14.13
C PRO A 854 46.72 -12.67 14.59
N THR A 855 45.99 -13.30 13.67
CA THR A 855 45.01 -14.35 13.99
C THR A 855 45.62 -15.70 14.32
N GLY A 856 46.90 -15.92 13.99
CA GLY A 856 47.56 -17.22 14.13
C GLY A 856 47.06 -18.31 13.16
N LEU A 857 46.21 -17.97 12.18
CA LEU A 857 45.62 -18.92 11.23
C LEU A 857 46.54 -19.29 10.04
N LEU A 858 47.80 -18.85 10.05
CA LEU A 858 48.77 -19.19 9.01
C LEU A 858 49.38 -20.57 9.28
N THR A 859 49.28 -21.44 8.27
CA THR A 859 49.95 -22.73 8.25
C THR A 859 51.41 -22.53 7.88
N VAL A 860 52.30 -22.98 8.77
CA VAL A 860 53.74 -23.05 8.52
C VAL A 860 54.07 -24.51 8.17
N PRO A 861 54.74 -24.80 7.04
CA PRO A 861 55.17 -26.15 6.72
C PRO A 861 56.05 -26.68 7.86
N SER A 862 55.81 -27.92 8.30
CA SER A 862 56.70 -28.60 9.23
C SER A 862 58.11 -28.66 8.62
N PRO A 863 59.18 -28.35 9.37
CA PRO A 863 60.53 -28.54 8.85
C PRO A 863 60.65 -30.00 8.44
N GLN A 864 60.94 -30.25 7.16
CA GLN A 864 61.31 -31.58 6.69
C GLN A 864 62.58 -31.97 7.45
N ILE A 865 62.45 -32.93 8.38
CA ILE A 865 63.59 -33.58 9.04
C ILE A 865 64.24 -34.52 8.04
#